data_AF-A0A665U4U8-F1
#
_entry.id   AF-A0A665U4U8-F1
#
_cell.length_a   1.000
_cell.length_b   1.000
_cell.length_c   1.000
_cell.angle_alpha   90.00
_cell.angle_beta   90.00
_cell.angle_gamma   90.00
#
_symmetry.space_group_name_H-M   'P 1'
#
loop_
_entity.id
_entity.type
_entity.pdbx_description
1 polymer ?
#
loop_
_entity_poly.entity_id
_entity_poly.type
_entity_poly.pdbx_seq_one_letter_code
_entity_poly.pdbx_strand_id
1 'polypeptide(L)'
;MPVCVLSEGAGPGAQVPAHLTRIPIPHITISTDCSNKTVKGKVVRKGRLVSSVFDEVTLKAVIQEEDSQPSSSSQNLSISAVLFGALAKDFNKAVNEGDVVVASGFTVEKSGSVHEDRLHPCKLLLSGDDACFYVSRPPPPPDPGSRSAKGRSTAHTAEDSTKAKVPKYTYVGLDELEPGSVVNVYGVVVFFKQPFKSRGTDFCSILKITDKSNQKIGCTIFRQNLEDHPKIFQIGDIVRMHRVKAQFFNNAITLVNTFGFSVVTFDGVVGNAVEPRTSSRSFHFDQDDHRIVEELRSWAADGQTILPPTSTIPLSAVQPRAYFDLTCQLLSKAPIDTTCTLLKVWDGTRCPQTMLDVIVEPNVTEGPTSFSKEKEKLIANVLVYDNHVHVAGQLKPGDFLRIFNLRAILGSSQVPGLTSSQSEATDHLALHLHGGTAYGRGIRVLPENSPDVQKLKRTLDALSENNVDEFCELNDSELLRISITLPNSMELNGEAVKCSTERRCLHDVQPVNLAKVKQSDPGRIHHVRVQLRSYEPSRLYQSLKLYCSKCTLMEEIPDDELIAALFSDASKDSGPCSPPPWSLSGQVSVPGEAQGSANRALTVYMSSQLLSEGKFKDLLFLMGSTLEEMCRLATGYQNIVPVRPAGGQLTLLDLSAPFLFRGRRRYYGCKRCSEASVKELSAKGVEAIDQKVVAEALGIQLLQFVLLMKLELQDESDTLDVLLWRDAEKFFGVTADDVAADQEAQSVIHRTMDTLCPPEGSAADRPWLDLCLQSYRAEDNKGRNRTCYQIVHTSVTKPASTPPDPGPT
;
A
#
# COMPACT_ATOMS: atom_id res chain seq x y z
N MET A 1 27.83 13.22 -5.96
CA MET A 1 27.24 13.52 -4.63
C MET A 1 27.06 15.03 -4.56
N PRO A 2 25.83 15.54 -4.47
CA PRO A 2 25.53 16.98 -4.52
C PRO A 2 25.67 17.72 -3.17
N VAL A 3 26.00 17.02 -2.07
CA VAL A 3 26.33 17.64 -0.77
C VAL A 3 27.78 17.35 -0.39
N CYS A 4 28.59 18.40 -0.30
CA CYS A 4 30.00 18.33 0.05
C CYS A 4 30.20 18.76 1.52
N VAL A 5 30.61 17.83 2.37
CA VAL A 5 30.91 18.12 3.78
C VAL A 5 32.36 18.57 3.90
N LEU A 6 32.57 19.85 4.24
CA LEU A 6 33.91 20.40 4.41
C LEU A 6 34.42 20.01 5.81
N SER A 7 35.39 19.08 5.84
CA SER A 7 36.13 18.75 7.06
C SER A 7 37.43 19.56 7.05
N GLU A 8 37.69 20.36 8.09
CA GLU A 8 38.99 21.04 8.22
C GLU A 8 40.11 20.00 8.23
N GLY A 9 40.97 20.05 7.19
CA GLY A 9 42.10 19.13 7.01
C GLY A 9 42.06 18.25 5.74
N ALA A 10 41.00 18.29 4.94
CA ALA A 10 40.99 17.61 3.64
C ALA A 10 41.75 18.41 2.58
N GLY A 11 42.57 17.74 1.76
CA GLY A 11 43.34 18.34 0.66
C GLY A 11 42.49 19.09 -0.38
N PRO A 12 43.11 19.66 -1.43
CA PRO A 12 42.58 20.77 -2.27
C PRO A 12 41.27 20.50 -3.05
N GLY A 13 40.64 19.33 -2.89
CA GLY A 13 39.33 18.99 -3.48
C GLY A 13 38.11 19.33 -2.62
N ALA A 14 38.29 19.84 -1.40
CA ALA A 14 37.20 20.21 -0.48
C ALA A 14 37.20 21.72 -0.21
N GLN A 15 37.08 22.54 -1.24
CA GLN A 15 36.83 23.98 -1.11
C GLN A 15 35.73 24.39 -2.07
N VAL A 16 34.92 25.39 -1.70
CA VAL A 16 33.94 26.00 -2.61
C VAL A 16 34.69 26.45 -3.86
N PRO A 17 34.26 26.09 -5.09
CA PRO A 17 34.97 26.44 -6.30
C PRO A 17 35.27 27.94 -6.40
N ALA A 18 36.52 28.30 -6.68
CA ALA A 18 37.00 29.69 -6.64
C ALA A 18 36.31 30.64 -7.65
N HIS A 19 35.61 30.10 -8.66
CA HIS A 19 34.85 30.87 -9.63
C HIS A 19 33.46 31.32 -9.11
N LEU A 20 33.00 30.77 -7.97
CA LEU A 20 31.71 31.12 -7.39
C LEU A 20 31.84 32.34 -6.47
N THR A 21 30.98 33.34 -6.65
CA THR A 21 31.00 34.58 -5.88
C THR A 21 29.82 34.67 -4.91
N ARG A 22 30.06 35.04 -3.65
CA ARG A 22 29.00 35.15 -2.64
C ARG A 22 28.07 36.33 -2.95
N ILE A 23 26.77 36.11 -2.89
CA ILE A 23 25.74 37.16 -2.92
C ILE A 23 25.07 37.27 -1.53
N PRO A 24 24.95 38.49 -0.96
CA PRO A 24 24.18 38.70 0.26
C PRO A 24 22.69 38.44 0.04
N ILE A 25 22.01 37.88 1.04
CA ILE A 25 20.58 37.58 1.00
C ILE A 25 19.74 38.80 0.63
N PRO A 26 19.96 40.01 1.18
CA PRO A 26 19.17 41.20 0.84
C PRO A 26 19.27 41.64 -0.63
N HIS A 27 20.29 41.18 -1.36
CA HIS A 27 20.54 41.57 -2.75
C HIS A 27 19.96 40.56 -3.76
N ILE A 28 19.30 39.50 -3.29
CA ILE A 28 18.71 38.47 -4.14
C ILE A 28 17.39 38.98 -4.72
N THR A 29 17.32 39.14 -6.03
CA THR A 29 16.08 39.48 -6.75
C THR A 29 15.86 38.52 -7.91
N ILE A 30 14.63 38.43 -8.41
CA ILE A 30 14.25 37.49 -9.49
C ILE A 30 15.00 37.78 -10.80
N SER A 31 15.47 39.02 -11.00
CA SER A 31 16.25 39.43 -12.17
C SER A 31 17.75 39.19 -12.03
N THR A 32 18.20 38.58 -10.94
CA THR A 32 19.64 38.40 -10.67
C THR A 32 20.16 37.14 -11.36
N ASP A 33 21.21 37.26 -12.18
CA ASP A 33 21.92 36.11 -12.73
C ASP A 33 22.64 35.34 -11.60
N CYS A 34 22.14 34.13 -11.32
CA CYS A 34 22.59 33.29 -10.20
C CYS A 34 23.57 32.17 -10.63
N SER A 35 23.92 32.10 -11.92
CA SER A 35 24.65 30.98 -12.53
C SER A 35 26.02 30.71 -11.88
N ASN A 36 26.70 31.76 -11.38
CA ASN A 36 28.00 31.68 -10.71
C ASN A 36 27.98 32.28 -9.29
N LYS A 37 26.82 32.24 -8.63
CA LYS A 37 26.61 32.85 -7.30
C LYS A 37 26.46 31.80 -6.21
N THR A 38 26.86 32.17 -5.00
CA THR A 38 26.65 31.36 -3.79
C THR A 38 25.95 32.15 -2.70
N VAL A 39 25.09 31.47 -1.94
CA VAL A 39 24.46 32.05 -0.73
C VAL A 39 25.00 31.30 0.48
N LYS A 40 25.57 32.04 1.43
CA LYS A 40 26.11 31.49 2.69
C LYS A 40 25.24 31.94 3.86
N GLY A 41 24.86 30.99 4.70
CA GLY A 41 24.19 31.31 5.95
C GLY A 41 24.02 30.10 6.87
N LYS A 42 23.56 30.36 8.08
CA LYS A 42 23.28 29.35 9.10
C LYS A 42 21.89 28.77 8.90
N VAL A 43 21.76 27.44 8.97
CA VAL A 43 20.46 26.78 8.91
C VAL A 43 19.73 26.98 10.24
N VAL A 44 18.68 27.80 10.23
CA VAL A 44 17.91 28.12 11.44
C VAL A 44 16.68 27.24 11.60
N ARG A 45 16.19 26.64 10.52
CA ARG A 45 15.03 25.75 10.54
C ARG A 45 15.12 24.74 9.41
N LYS A 46 15.02 23.45 9.73
CA LYS A 46 15.01 22.35 8.77
C LYS A 46 13.64 21.67 8.77
N GLY A 47 12.95 21.71 7.64
CA GLY A 47 11.68 21.01 7.43
C GLY A 47 11.87 19.50 7.33
N ARG A 48 10.76 18.77 7.51
CA ARG A 48 10.76 17.32 7.29
C ARG A 48 10.86 17.03 5.79
N LEU A 49 11.46 15.90 5.48
CA LEU A 49 11.47 15.35 4.14
C LEU A 49 10.05 14.92 3.79
N VAL A 50 9.45 15.55 2.78
CA VAL A 50 8.09 15.24 2.33
C VAL A 50 8.18 14.48 1.02
N SER A 51 7.67 13.26 0.99
CA SER A 51 7.44 12.53 -0.24
C SER A 51 6.09 12.95 -0.81
N SER A 52 6.09 13.47 -2.04
CA SER A 52 4.85 13.64 -2.78
C SER A 52 4.31 12.28 -3.24
N VAL A 53 3.08 12.23 -3.75
CA VAL A 53 2.34 11.05 -4.28
C VAL A 53 3.08 10.33 -5.43
N PHE A 54 4.24 10.84 -5.77
CA PHE A 54 4.96 10.71 -7.02
C PHE A 54 6.45 10.40 -6.81
N ASP A 55 6.83 10.07 -5.57
CA ASP A 55 8.18 9.72 -5.12
C ASP A 55 9.26 10.81 -5.34
N GLU A 56 8.83 11.99 -5.76
CA GLU A 56 9.63 13.21 -5.75
C GLU A 56 9.70 13.75 -4.32
N VAL A 57 10.92 13.88 -3.82
CA VAL A 57 11.19 14.14 -2.41
C VAL A 57 11.65 15.58 -2.24
N THR A 58 10.92 16.32 -1.41
CA THR A 58 11.16 17.76 -1.21
C THR A 58 11.48 18.07 0.24
N LEU A 59 12.41 19.01 0.47
CA LEU A 59 12.75 19.52 1.80
C LEU A 59 12.85 21.04 1.77
N LYS A 60 12.20 21.70 2.73
CA LYS A 60 12.29 23.16 2.92
C LYS A 60 13.22 23.46 4.10
N ALA A 61 14.20 24.35 3.91
CA ALA A 61 15.07 24.85 4.95
C ALA A 61 15.07 26.38 4.97
N VAL A 62 15.34 26.99 6.12
CA VAL A 62 15.52 28.44 6.25
C VAL A 62 16.98 28.72 6.59
N ILE A 63 17.60 29.57 5.79
CA ILE A 63 19.00 29.95 5.89
C ILE A 63 19.08 31.43 6.29
N GLN A 64 19.77 31.71 7.38
CA GLN A 64 19.99 33.07 7.89
C GLN A 64 21.42 33.51 7.64
N GLU A 65 21.60 34.68 7.02
CA GLU A 65 22.93 35.28 6.81
C GLU A 65 23.53 35.74 8.14
N GLU A 66 24.80 35.42 8.36
CA GLU A 66 25.56 35.80 9.54
C GLU A 66 26.40 37.04 9.19
N ASP A 67 25.95 38.21 9.66
CA ASP A 67 26.64 39.49 9.45
C ASP A 67 27.89 39.59 10.30
N SER A 68 29.02 39.92 9.68
CA SER A 68 30.26 40.25 10.38
C SER A 68 30.40 41.73 10.77
N GLN A 69 29.39 42.61 10.52
CA GLN A 69 29.22 43.92 11.19
C GLN A 69 27.77 44.43 11.05
N PRO A 70 27.17 45.03 12.10
CA PRO A 70 25.79 45.52 12.05
C PRO A 70 25.75 46.93 11.42
N SER A 71 25.29 47.05 10.18
CA SER A 71 24.80 48.32 9.62
C SER A 71 23.27 48.35 9.61
N SER A 72 22.72 49.49 9.98
CA SER A 72 21.39 49.72 10.53
C SER A 72 20.21 49.72 9.53
N SER A 73 20.12 48.79 8.58
CA SER A 73 18.95 48.73 7.67
C SER A 73 18.56 47.38 7.05
N SER A 74 19.10 46.25 7.50
CA SER A 74 18.82 44.94 6.86
C SER A 74 17.57 44.25 7.44
N GLN A 75 16.38 44.71 7.07
CA GLN A 75 15.18 43.86 7.17
C GLN A 75 15.33 42.74 6.12
N ASN A 76 15.25 41.47 6.53
CA ASN A 76 15.31 40.24 5.71
C ASN A 76 16.69 39.55 5.58
N LEU A 77 17.31 39.19 6.70
CA LEU A 77 18.52 38.34 6.75
C LEU A 77 18.25 36.84 6.57
N SER A 78 17.00 36.41 6.39
CA SER A 78 16.63 34.98 6.33
C SER A 78 15.88 34.65 5.05
N ILE A 79 16.33 33.63 4.33
CA ILE A 79 15.75 33.16 3.07
C ILE A 79 15.32 31.70 3.15
N SER A 80 14.23 31.37 2.48
CA SER A 80 13.78 29.98 2.35
C SER A 80 14.50 29.30 1.18
N ALA A 81 15.04 28.11 1.40
CA ALA A 81 15.58 27.22 0.37
C ALA A 81 14.71 25.95 0.27
N VAL A 82 14.28 25.60 -0.94
CA VAL A 82 13.51 24.40 -1.23
C VAL A 82 14.38 23.48 -2.09
N LEU A 83 14.61 22.27 -1.60
CA LEU A 83 15.48 21.26 -2.21
C LEU A 83 14.62 20.12 -2.74
N PHE A 84 15.01 19.58 -3.90
CA PHE A 84 14.28 18.49 -4.56
C PHE A 84 15.16 17.25 -4.76
N GLY A 85 14.52 16.08 -4.89
CA GLY A 85 15.13 14.83 -5.31
C GLY A 85 16.26 14.31 -4.40
N ALA A 86 17.35 13.85 -5.01
CA ALA A 86 18.50 13.29 -4.31
C ALA A 86 19.16 14.32 -3.38
N LEU A 87 19.21 15.61 -3.78
CA LEU A 87 19.78 16.68 -2.98
C LEU A 87 18.98 16.89 -1.67
N ALA A 88 17.65 16.78 -1.70
CA ALA A 88 16.82 16.85 -0.50
C ALA A 88 17.10 15.69 0.48
N LYS A 89 17.28 14.47 -0.06
CA LYS A 89 17.63 13.27 0.74
C LYS A 89 19.01 13.41 1.37
N ASP A 90 19.98 13.91 0.63
CA ASP A 90 21.36 14.09 1.10
C ASP A 90 21.47 15.23 2.11
N PHE A 91 20.81 16.36 1.87
CA PHE A 91 20.74 17.48 2.81
C PHE A 91 20.09 17.08 4.14
N ASN A 92 19.00 16.30 4.09
CA ASN A 92 18.35 15.82 5.32
C ASN A 92 19.27 14.98 6.20
N LYS A 93 20.15 14.18 5.59
CA LYS A 93 21.12 13.30 6.27
C LYS A 93 22.36 14.04 6.75
N ALA A 94 22.85 15.02 5.98
CA ALA A 94 24.16 15.64 6.18
C ALA A 94 24.12 16.96 6.98
N VAL A 95 23.00 17.67 6.99
CA VAL A 95 22.87 19.03 7.55
C VAL A 95 21.94 19.05 8.76
N ASN A 96 22.38 19.67 9.86
CA ASN A 96 21.59 19.91 11.06
C ASN A 96 21.25 21.39 11.22
N GLU A 97 20.24 21.68 12.05
CA GLU A 97 19.98 23.04 12.49
C GLU A 97 21.18 23.57 13.28
N GLY A 98 21.64 24.77 12.93
CA GLY A 98 22.86 25.39 13.48
C GLY A 98 24.10 25.26 12.59
N ASP A 99 24.10 24.38 11.58
CA ASP A 99 25.21 24.26 10.64
C ASP A 99 25.27 25.46 9.69
N VAL A 100 26.49 25.85 9.27
CA VAL A 100 26.69 26.89 8.26
C VAL A 100 26.76 26.23 6.88
N VAL A 101 25.88 26.65 5.99
CA VAL A 101 25.77 26.10 4.64
C VAL A 101 26.09 27.15 3.59
N VAL A 102 26.69 26.72 2.48
CA VAL A 102 26.86 27.49 1.26
C VAL A 102 26.12 26.79 0.14
N ALA A 103 25.15 27.45 -0.48
CA ALA A 103 24.33 26.93 -1.57
C ALA A 103 24.83 27.48 -2.92
N SER A 104 24.92 26.64 -3.95
CA SER A 104 25.22 27.00 -5.35
C SER A 104 24.27 26.30 -6.33
N GLY A 105 24.13 26.83 -7.55
CA GLY A 105 23.26 26.23 -8.57
C GLY A 105 21.77 26.36 -8.22
N PHE A 106 21.39 27.45 -7.55
CA PHE A 106 20.00 27.73 -7.18
C PHE A 106 19.33 28.67 -8.19
N THR A 107 18.02 28.51 -8.36
CA THR A 107 17.15 29.49 -9.03
C THR A 107 16.35 30.27 -7.99
N VAL A 108 15.86 31.45 -8.36
CA VAL A 108 15.18 32.37 -7.45
C VAL A 108 13.73 32.55 -7.89
N GLU A 109 12.79 32.29 -6.99
CA GLU A 109 11.36 32.49 -7.22
C GLU A 109 10.74 33.45 -6.19
N LYS A 110 9.60 34.05 -6.53
CA LYS A 110 8.79 34.81 -5.56
C LYS A 110 8.26 33.87 -4.47
N SER A 111 8.37 34.29 -3.22
CA SER A 111 7.70 33.60 -2.11
C SER A 111 6.23 34.02 -2.07
N GLY A 112 5.30 33.07 -2.02
CA GLY A 112 3.86 33.34 -1.92
C GLY A 112 3.40 33.80 -0.52
N SER A 113 4.27 33.78 0.50
CA SER A 113 3.93 34.05 1.91
C SER A 113 4.57 35.34 2.46
N VAL A 114 4.58 36.43 1.68
CA VAL A 114 5.28 37.68 2.05
C VAL A 114 4.67 38.39 3.27
N HIS A 115 3.39 38.17 3.60
CA HIS A 115 2.70 38.91 4.67
C HIS A 115 2.62 38.23 6.05
N GLU A 116 3.10 36.99 6.22
CA GLU A 116 3.03 36.29 7.53
C GLU A 116 4.39 35.91 8.14
N ASP A 117 5.45 35.69 7.35
CA ASP A 117 6.64 34.95 7.82
C ASP A 117 7.89 35.80 8.20
N ARG A 118 7.91 37.13 7.96
CA ARG A 118 9.12 38.01 8.12
C ARG A 118 10.38 37.48 7.39
N LEU A 119 10.22 36.62 6.39
CA LEU A 119 11.29 36.06 5.56
C LEU A 119 11.50 36.89 4.29
N HIS A 120 12.65 36.71 3.63
CA HIS A 120 12.97 37.35 2.37
C HIS A 120 11.88 37.10 1.30
N PRO A 121 11.50 38.10 0.48
CA PRO A 121 10.40 38.00 -0.49
C PRO A 121 10.65 37.01 -1.64
N CYS A 122 11.90 36.53 -1.77
CA CYS A 122 12.27 35.47 -2.71
C CYS A 122 12.65 34.17 -1.98
N LYS A 123 12.43 33.02 -2.61
CA LYS A 123 12.88 31.69 -2.16
C LYS A 123 13.90 31.12 -3.15
N LEU A 124 14.83 30.32 -2.65
CA LEU A 124 15.81 29.59 -3.46
C LEU A 124 15.24 28.21 -3.81
N LEU A 125 15.29 27.82 -5.08
CA LEU A 125 15.00 26.46 -5.51
C LEU A 125 16.28 25.78 -5.94
N LEU A 126 16.50 24.55 -5.46
CA LEU A 126 17.67 23.75 -5.76
C LEU A 126 17.24 22.39 -6.30
N SER A 127 17.41 22.22 -7.61
CA SER A 127 17.03 21.03 -8.38
C SER A 127 18.08 20.74 -9.46
N GLY A 128 18.30 19.46 -9.79
CA GLY A 128 19.22 19.02 -10.83
C GLY A 128 20.65 18.76 -10.35
N ASP A 129 21.51 18.31 -11.27
CA ASP A 129 22.89 17.87 -10.97
C ASP A 129 23.86 19.01 -10.68
N ASP A 130 23.51 20.25 -11.07
CA ASP A 130 24.33 21.45 -10.87
C ASP A 130 24.13 22.10 -9.48
N ALA A 131 23.08 21.71 -8.75
CA ALA A 131 22.74 22.24 -7.45
C ALA A 131 23.54 21.56 -6.33
N CYS A 132 24.28 22.33 -5.54
CA CYS A 132 25.17 21.79 -4.50
C CYS A 132 25.12 22.56 -3.19
N PHE A 133 25.36 21.85 -2.08
CA PHE A 133 25.53 22.44 -0.75
C PHE A 133 26.89 22.09 -0.15
N TYR A 134 27.57 23.09 0.39
CA TYR A 134 28.79 22.94 1.18
C TYR A 134 28.49 23.18 2.66
N VAL A 135 28.85 22.23 3.51
CA VAL A 135 28.50 22.26 4.94
C VAL A 135 29.76 22.49 5.77
N SER A 136 29.74 23.52 6.63
CA SER A 136 30.79 23.83 7.61
C SER A 136 30.21 23.73 9.02
N ARG A 137 30.85 22.92 9.88
CA ARG A 137 30.44 22.76 11.28
C ARG A 137 31.28 23.68 12.17
N PRO A 138 30.69 24.66 12.87
CA PRO A 138 31.43 25.41 13.87
C PRO A 138 31.82 24.49 15.05
N PRO A 139 33.01 24.66 15.65
CA PRO A 139 33.43 23.89 16.82
C PRO A 139 32.52 24.16 18.03
N PRO A 140 32.32 23.18 18.93
CA PRO A 140 31.53 23.39 20.14
C PRO A 140 32.14 24.48 21.03
N PRO A 141 31.33 25.33 21.69
CA PRO A 141 31.83 26.34 22.60
C PRO A 141 32.58 25.69 23.78
N PRO A 142 33.67 26.31 24.28
CA PRO A 142 34.41 25.75 25.40
C PRO A 142 33.57 25.82 26.69
N ASP A 143 33.45 24.69 27.38
CA ASP A 143 32.75 24.58 28.66
C ASP A 143 33.39 25.50 29.73
N PRO A 144 32.60 26.31 30.46
CA PRO A 144 33.09 27.07 31.59
C PRO A 144 33.14 26.18 32.83
N GLY A 145 34.22 25.42 33.01
CA GLY A 145 34.34 24.65 34.25
C GLY A 145 35.41 23.57 34.31
N SER A 146 36.69 23.94 34.34
CA SER A 146 37.64 23.22 35.20
C SER A 146 38.84 24.10 35.55
N ARG A 147 38.96 24.38 36.85
CA ARG A 147 40.11 25.06 37.46
C ARG A 147 41.26 24.05 37.58
N SER A 148 42.40 24.47 37.04
CA SER A 148 43.77 24.19 37.52
C SER A 148 44.20 22.75 37.80
N ALA A 149 45.11 22.25 36.96
CA ALA A 149 46.32 21.60 37.45
C ALA A 149 47.49 21.96 36.52
N LYS A 150 48.46 22.69 37.08
CA LYS A 150 49.73 23.05 36.44
C LYS A 150 50.57 21.79 36.22
N GLY A 151 51.14 21.64 35.02
CA GLY A 151 52.22 20.71 34.72
C GLY A 151 52.99 21.23 33.51
N ARG A 152 54.25 21.56 33.71
CA ARG A 152 55.10 22.37 32.83
C ARG A 152 55.85 21.47 31.84
N SER A 153 56.01 21.98 30.61
CA SER A 153 57.25 21.96 29.81
C SER A 153 57.41 20.98 28.64
N THR A 154 57.83 21.64 27.55
CA THR A 154 58.79 21.26 26.48
C THR A 154 58.30 20.49 25.26
N ALA A 155 58.32 21.22 24.16
CA ALA A 155 58.28 20.78 22.78
C ALA A 155 59.44 19.82 22.45
N HIS A 156 59.13 18.78 21.68
CA HIS A 156 59.99 18.30 20.61
C HIS A 156 59.11 17.78 19.48
N THR A 157 59.27 18.42 18.33
CA THR A 157 58.90 17.95 17.00
C THR A 157 59.60 16.62 16.72
N ALA A 158 58.81 15.59 16.42
CA ALA A 158 59.23 14.47 15.59
C ALA A 158 57.97 13.93 14.91
N GLU A 159 57.97 14.06 13.58
CA GLU A 159 57.02 13.41 12.69
C GLU A 159 57.05 11.91 12.96
N ASP A 160 55.91 11.32 13.33
CA ASP A 160 55.75 9.89 13.19
C ASP A 160 54.35 9.54 12.70
N SER A 161 54.36 8.77 11.63
CA SER A 161 53.24 8.29 10.84
C SER A 161 52.37 7.30 11.61
N THR A 162 51.43 7.77 12.42
CA THR A 162 50.43 6.86 13.01
C THR A 162 49.31 6.59 12.03
N LYS A 163 49.44 5.52 11.23
CA LYS A 163 48.28 4.78 10.72
C LYS A 163 47.35 4.50 11.91
N ALA A 164 46.10 4.96 11.82
CA ALA A 164 45.08 4.68 12.84
C ALA A 164 44.97 3.15 13.03
N LYS A 165 45.45 2.63 14.16
CA LYS A 165 45.32 1.21 14.51
C LYS A 165 43.83 0.91 14.69
N VAL A 166 43.32 0.00 13.86
CA VAL A 166 41.97 -0.57 14.03
C VAL A 166 41.94 -1.26 15.41
N PRO A 167 40.98 -0.94 16.30
CA PRO A 167 40.91 -1.55 17.63
C PRO A 167 40.56 -3.04 17.50
N LYS A 168 41.48 -3.91 17.93
CA LYS A 168 41.25 -5.36 18.02
C LYS A 168 40.45 -5.66 19.29
N TYR A 169 39.28 -6.26 19.13
CA TYR A 169 38.41 -6.65 20.26
C TYR A 169 38.69 -8.09 20.70
N THR A 170 38.68 -8.33 22.02
CA THR A 170 38.76 -9.67 22.61
C THR A 170 37.38 -10.10 23.09
N TYR A 171 37.02 -11.35 22.81
CA TYR A 171 35.76 -11.96 23.20
C TYR A 171 35.98 -13.03 24.28
N VAL A 172 35.06 -13.10 25.25
CA VAL A 172 35.13 -14.03 26.39
C VAL A 172 34.02 -15.08 26.23
N GLY A 173 34.31 -16.34 26.56
CA GLY A 173 33.33 -17.42 26.61
C GLY A 173 32.30 -17.19 27.72
N LEU A 174 31.08 -17.72 27.55
CA LEU A 174 30.01 -17.50 28.53
C LEU A 174 30.26 -18.20 29.88
N ASP A 175 31.10 -19.23 29.90
CA ASP A 175 31.55 -19.96 31.08
C ASP A 175 32.68 -19.27 31.85
N GLU A 176 33.37 -18.33 31.23
CA GLU A 176 34.49 -17.58 31.81
C GLU A 176 34.06 -16.19 32.34
N LEU A 177 32.75 -15.95 32.47
CA LEU A 177 32.24 -14.66 32.92
C LEU A 177 32.50 -14.43 34.42
N GLU A 178 33.20 -13.35 34.74
CA GLU A 178 33.45 -12.93 36.13
C GLU A 178 32.52 -11.76 36.54
N PRO A 179 31.80 -11.84 37.68
CA PRO A 179 30.97 -10.74 38.16
C PRO A 179 31.76 -9.43 38.35
N GLY A 180 31.20 -8.33 37.84
CA GLY A 180 31.79 -7.00 37.89
C GLY A 180 32.63 -6.63 36.67
N SER A 181 33.05 -7.60 35.87
CA SER A 181 33.83 -7.37 34.65
C SER A 181 32.99 -6.77 33.52
N VAL A 182 33.63 -5.99 32.64
CA VAL A 182 33.04 -5.50 31.39
C VAL A 182 33.70 -6.22 30.23
N VAL A 183 32.92 -7.01 29.50
CA VAL A 183 33.41 -7.94 28.48
C VAL A 183 32.71 -7.74 27.14
N ASN A 184 33.25 -8.36 26.10
CA ASN A 184 32.59 -8.53 24.81
C ASN A 184 32.27 -10.01 24.62
N VAL A 185 31.09 -10.33 24.13
CA VAL A 185 30.64 -11.72 24.01
C VAL A 185 29.94 -11.95 22.68
N TYR A 186 29.99 -13.19 22.22
CA TYR A 186 29.08 -13.75 21.24
C TYR A 186 28.19 -14.79 21.91
N GLY A 187 26.98 -14.96 21.40
CA GLY A 187 26.13 -16.05 21.83
C GLY A 187 24.96 -16.28 20.88
N VAL A 188 24.49 -17.51 20.87
CA VAL A 188 23.28 -17.97 20.18
C VAL A 188 22.07 -17.69 21.06
N VAL A 189 21.05 -17.04 20.51
CA VAL A 189 19.84 -16.65 21.24
C VAL A 189 18.97 -17.89 21.48
N VAL A 190 18.70 -18.22 22.74
CA VAL A 190 17.80 -19.33 23.13
C VAL A 190 16.45 -18.85 23.64
N PHE A 191 16.33 -17.56 23.97
CA PHE A 191 15.09 -16.93 24.39
C PHE A 191 15.21 -15.42 24.22
N PHE A 192 14.13 -14.75 23.84
CA PHE A 192 14.09 -13.30 23.84
C PHE A 192 12.67 -12.79 24.02
N LYS A 193 12.56 -11.54 24.49
CA LYS A 193 11.32 -10.76 24.50
C LYS A 193 11.45 -9.63 23.49
N GLN A 194 10.33 -9.28 22.86
CA GLN A 194 10.25 -8.03 22.11
C GLN A 194 10.54 -6.85 23.05
N PRO A 195 11.23 -5.79 22.57
CA PRO A 195 11.53 -4.66 23.42
C PRO A 195 10.24 -4.02 23.94
N PHE A 196 10.19 -3.74 25.23
CA PHE A 196 9.01 -3.19 25.89
C PHE A 196 9.36 -2.00 26.76
N LYS A 197 8.40 -1.10 26.96
CA LYS A 197 8.60 0.09 27.79
C LYS A 197 8.86 -0.35 29.24
N SER A 198 9.99 0.09 29.81
CA SER A 198 10.28 -0.15 31.22
C SER A 198 9.42 0.76 32.12
N ARG A 199 9.53 0.61 33.45
CA ARG A 199 8.91 1.58 34.39
C ARG A 199 9.55 2.97 34.33
N GLY A 200 10.75 3.09 33.75
CA GLY A 200 11.45 4.36 33.55
C GLY A 200 11.16 4.98 32.18
N THR A 201 12.09 5.80 31.69
CA THR A 201 12.02 6.44 30.37
C THR A 201 12.41 5.53 29.22
N ASP A 202 13.15 4.46 29.50
CA ASP A 202 13.82 3.65 28.49
C ASP A 202 13.03 2.39 28.12
N PHE A 203 13.28 1.84 26.93
CA PHE A 203 12.83 0.50 26.56
C PHE A 203 13.82 -0.56 27.08
N CYS A 204 13.29 -1.73 27.41
CA CYS A 204 14.04 -2.88 27.91
C CYS A 204 13.88 -4.08 26.96
N SER A 205 15.00 -4.72 26.62
CA SER A 205 15.03 -6.04 25.97
C SER A 205 15.61 -7.07 26.93
N ILE A 206 14.94 -8.22 27.02
CA ILE A 206 15.39 -9.36 27.82
C ILE A 206 15.62 -10.52 26.86
N LEU A 207 16.83 -11.07 26.85
CA LEU A 207 17.17 -12.27 26.10
C LEU A 207 18.01 -13.23 26.94
N LYS A 208 18.12 -14.47 26.49
CA LYS A 208 19.08 -15.45 27.00
C LYS A 208 19.90 -15.97 25.84
N ILE A 209 21.20 -16.07 26.07
CA ILE A 209 22.17 -16.55 25.09
C ILE A 209 22.90 -17.77 25.61
N THR A 210 23.43 -18.57 24.70
CA THR A 210 24.31 -19.70 24.96
C THR A 210 25.45 -19.71 23.95
N ASP A 211 26.54 -20.39 24.26
CA ASP A 211 27.64 -20.65 23.33
C ASP A 211 28.09 -22.11 23.48
N LYS A 212 29.28 -22.43 22.96
CA LYS A 212 29.88 -23.77 23.01
C LYS A 212 30.01 -24.35 24.43
N SER A 213 29.98 -23.52 25.48
CA SER A 213 29.98 -23.96 26.88
C SER A 213 28.63 -24.51 27.36
N ASN A 214 27.55 -24.32 26.58
CA ASN A 214 26.18 -24.66 26.92
C ASN A 214 25.64 -23.94 28.19
N GLN A 215 26.29 -22.87 28.64
CA GLN A 215 25.78 -22.02 29.70
C GLN A 215 24.72 -21.05 29.17
N LYS A 216 23.57 -20.97 29.84
CA LYS A 216 22.47 -20.07 29.47
C LYS A 216 22.55 -18.78 30.29
N ILE A 217 23.07 -17.73 29.68
CA ILE A 217 23.27 -16.43 30.34
C ILE A 217 22.14 -15.48 29.97
N GLY A 218 21.52 -14.86 30.98
CA GLY A 218 20.50 -13.84 30.79
C GLY A 218 21.13 -12.49 30.46
N CYS A 219 20.54 -11.74 29.53
CA CYS A 219 20.98 -10.41 29.14
C CYS A 219 19.82 -9.42 29.23
N THR A 220 20.07 -8.26 29.83
CA THR A 220 19.11 -7.16 29.94
C THR A 220 19.71 -5.91 29.31
N ILE A 221 19.02 -5.37 28.29
CA ILE A 221 19.51 -4.23 27.52
C ILE A 221 18.52 -3.08 27.65
N PHE A 222 19.01 -1.92 28.07
CA PHE A 222 18.25 -0.69 28.19
C PHE A 222 18.67 0.33 27.12
N ARG A 223 17.73 0.80 26.31
CA ARG A 223 17.94 1.85 25.30
C ARG A 223 16.70 2.73 25.18
N GLN A 224 16.89 4.01 24.90
CA GLN A 224 15.80 4.99 24.76
C GLN A 224 14.93 4.74 23.53
N ASN A 225 15.54 4.33 22.41
CA ASN A 225 14.82 4.13 21.15
C ASN A 225 14.62 2.63 20.86
N LEU A 226 13.44 2.28 20.31
CA LEU A 226 13.10 0.90 19.94
C LEU A 226 14.05 0.34 18.86
N GLU A 227 14.46 1.19 17.91
CA GLU A 227 15.34 0.85 16.78
C GLU A 227 16.76 0.46 17.21
N ASP A 228 17.17 0.86 18.41
CA ASP A 228 18.49 0.63 18.98
C ASP A 228 18.64 -0.69 19.73
N HIS A 229 17.55 -1.43 19.87
CA HIS A 229 17.55 -2.76 20.48
C HIS A 229 18.00 -3.84 19.49
N PRO A 230 18.47 -5.00 19.99
CA PRO A 230 18.88 -6.12 19.13
C PRO A 230 17.78 -6.54 18.16
N LYS A 231 18.13 -6.75 16.88
CA LYS A 231 17.19 -7.11 15.81
C LYS A 231 17.11 -8.64 15.66
N ILE A 232 16.52 -9.27 16.67
CA ILE A 232 16.32 -10.73 16.75
C ILE A 232 14.97 -11.09 16.10
N PHE A 233 14.99 -12.04 15.16
CA PHE A 233 13.79 -12.50 14.44
C PHE A 233 13.41 -13.94 14.79
N GLN A 234 14.34 -14.73 15.32
CA GLN A 234 14.08 -16.10 15.75
C GLN A 234 15.07 -16.59 16.82
N ILE A 235 14.67 -17.65 17.50
CA ILE A 235 15.56 -18.46 18.33
C ILE A 235 16.61 -19.11 17.41
N GLY A 236 17.87 -19.10 17.84
CA GLY A 236 19.01 -19.54 17.05
C GLY A 236 19.77 -18.38 16.39
N ASP A 237 19.19 -17.18 16.28
CA ASP A 237 19.94 -15.99 15.83
C ASP A 237 21.18 -15.76 16.72
N ILE A 238 22.26 -15.25 16.15
CA ILE A 238 23.50 -14.98 16.88
C ILE A 238 23.55 -13.51 17.25
N VAL A 239 23.95 -13.21 18.48
CA VAL A 239 24.15 -11.84 18.96
C VAL A 239 25.59 -11.64 19.40
N ARG A 240 26.16 -10.52 18.96
CA ARG A 240 27.42 -9.98 19.43
C ARG A 240 27.17 -8.74 20.25
N MET A 241 27.69 -8.72 21.47
CA MET A 241 27.58 -7.59 22.38
C MET A 241 28.96 -7.09 22.78
N HIS A 242 29.17 -5.79 22.65
CA HIS A 242 30.38 -5.12 23.13
C HIS A 242 30.07 -4.32 24.40
N ARG A 243 31.00 -4.33 25.35
CA ARG A 243 30.93 -3.58 26.61
C ARG A 243 29.68 -3.91 27.43
N VAL A 244 29.48 -5.19 27.70
CA VAL A 244 28.46 -5.67 28.64
C VAL A 244 29.09 -5.97 29.99
N LYS A 245 28.44 -5.55 31.07
CA LYS A 245 28.87 -5.85 32.43
C LYS A 245 28.24 -7.14 32.91
N ALA A 246 29.06 -8.10 33.33
CA ALA A 246 28.61 -9.28 34.05
C ALA A 246 28.23 -8.88 35.48
N GLN A 247 27.01 -9.22 35.90
CA GLN A 247 26.47 -8.93 37.22
C GLN A 247 25.81 -10.17 37.80
N PHE A 248 25.97 -10.37 39.10
CA PHE A 248 25.31 -11.45 39.81
C PHE A 248 23.91 -11.03 40.23
N PHE A 249 22.89 -11.72 39.71
CA PHE A 249 21.48 -11.43 39.98
C PHE A 249 20.67 -12.72 40.06
N ASN A 250 19.79 -12.86 41.07
CA ASN A 250 19.01 -14.08 41.31
C ASN A 250 19.84 -15.37 41.29
N ASN A 251 20.99 -15.35 41.96
CA ASN A 251 21.91 -16.49 42.06
C ASN A 251 22.52 -16.96 40.72
N ALA A 252 22.52 -16.11 39.69
CA ALA A 252 23.11 -16.39 38.39
C ALA A 252 23.83 -15.16 37.81
N ILE A 253 24.77 -15.39 36.89
CA ILE A 253 25.43 -14.32 36.14
C ILE A 253 24.49 -13.82 35.05
N THR A 254 24.37 -12.50 34.94
CA THR A 254 23.59 -11.81 33.92
C THR A 254 24.41 -10.70 33.28
N LEU A 255 24.12 -10.37 32.03
CA LEU A 255 24.80 -9.32 31.27
C LEU A 255 23.89 -8.09 31.18
N VAL A 256 24.44 -6.92 31.51
CA VAL A 256 23.74 -5.63 31.38
C VAL A 256 24.58 -4.69 30.54
N ASN A 257 23.94 -3.92 29.66
CA ASN A 257 24.65 -2.96 28.82
C ASN A 257 25.30 -1.82 29.64
N THR A 258 26.45 -1.33 29.20
CA THR A 258 27.17 -0.21 29.83
C THR A 258 27.38 0.97 28.87
N PHE A 259 28.11 2.00 29.31
CA PHE A 259 28.45 3.15 28.48
C PHE A 259 29.23 2.73 27.22
N GLY A 260 28.76 3.20 26.06
CA GLY A 260 29.34 2.83 24.76
C GLY A 260 29.04 1.40 24.32
N PHE A 261 28.03 0.74 24.90
CA PHE A 261 27.52 -0.55 24.46
C PHE A 261 27.16 -0.55 22.98
N SER A 262 27.51 -1.64 22.29
CA SER A 262 27.14 -1.90 20.91
C SER A 262 26.62 -3.32 20.77
N VAL A 263 25.62 -3.50 19.91
CA VAL A 263 25.04 -4.80 19.63
C VAL A 263 24.85 -5.00 18.13
N VAL A 264 25.17 -6.21 17.69
CA VAL A 264 24.99 -6.67 16.32
C VAL A 264 24.36 -8.05 16.37
N THR A 265 23.36 -8.29 15.53
CA THR A 265 22.67 -9.58 15.43
C THR A 265 22.86 -10.17 14.04
N PHE A 266 22.91 -11.50 13.94
CA PHE A 266 23.14 -12.24 12.71
C PHE A 266 22.14 -13.38 12.61
N ASP A 267 21.85 -13.80 11.38
CA ASP A 267 21.06 -15.02 11.14
C ASP A 267 21.81 -16.25 11.67
N GLY A 268 21.09 -17.13 12.37
CA GLY A 268 21.61 -18.39 12.91
C GLY A 268 21.65 -19.57 11.93
N VAL A 269 21.03 -19.44 10.75
CA VAL A 269 20.95 -20.54 9.77
C VAL A 269 22.30 -20.77 9.07
N VAL A 270 22.75 -22.02 9.05
CA VAL A 270 23.99 -22.45 8.38
C VAL A 270 23.89 -22.21 6.87
N GLY A 271 24.92 -21.62 6.29
CA GLY A 271 25.00 -21.36 4.84
C GLY A 271 24.34 -20.07 4.35
N ASN A 272 23.59 -19.35 5.20
CA ASN A 272 23.08 -18.03 4.87
C ASN A 272 24.20 -16.98 4.89
N ALA A 273 24.04 -15.86 4.17
CA ALA A 273 25.03 -14.78 4.20
C ALA A 273 25.23 -14.23 5.63
N VAL A 274 26.48 -13.89 5.99
CA VAL A 274 26.81 -13.27 7.29
C VAL A 274 26.51 -11.77 7.20
N GLU A 275 25.22 -11.42 7.28
CA GLU A 275 24.77 -10.03 7.23
C GLU A 275 24.49 -9.47 8.64
N PRO A 276 25.21 -8.42 9.06
CA PRO A 276 25.02 -7.79 10.37
C PRO A 276 23.75 -6.95 10.42
N ARG A 277 22.85 -7.29 11.35
CA ARG A 277 21.65 -6.52 11.69
C ARG A 277 21.97 -5.62 12.88
N THR A 278 22.18 -4.32 12.65
CA THR A 278 22.47 -3.32 13.71
C THR A 278 21.78 -1.98 13.44
N SER A 279 21.69 -1.11 14.44
CA SER A 279 21.34 0.32 14.31
C SER A 279 22.58 1.23 14.35
N SER A 280 23.74 0.69 14.73
CA SER A 280 24.97 1.47 14.84
C SER A 280 25.46 1.91 13.45
N ARG A 281 25.76 3.20 13.30
CA ARG A 281 26.29 3.78 12.06
C ARG A 281 27.72 3.33 11.75
N SER A 282 28.43 2.83 12.75
CA SER A 282 29.76 2.24 12.62
C SER A 282 29.88 1.02 13.52
N PHE A 283 30.36 -0.09 12.97
CA PHE A 283 30.76 -1.26 13.71
C PHE A 283 31.96 -1.88 13.00
N HIS A 284 32.88 -2.45 13.78
CA HIS A 284 34.00 -3.20 13.24
C HIS A 284 33.56 -4.66 13.06
N PHE A 285 33.81 -5.23 11.89
CA PHE A 285 33.56 -6.62 11.59
C PHE A 285 34.70 -7.13 10.73
N ASP A 286 35.51 -8.02 11.28
CA ASP A 286 36.67 -8.59 10.61
C ASP A 286 36.46 -10.06 10.22
N GLN A 287 37.50 -10.69 9.68
CA GLN A 287 37.44 -12.07 9.23
C GLN A 287 37.43 -13.07 10.40
N ASP A 288 37.94 -12.69 11.57
CA ASP A 288 37.84 -13.49 12.79
C ASP A 288 36.39 -13.48 13.32
N ASP A 289 35.73 -12.31 13.31
CA ASP A 289 34.31 -12.17 13.64
C ASP A 289 33.43 -13.03 12.70
N HIS A 290 33.74 -13.04 11.40
CA HIS A 290 33.05 -13.89 10.43
C HIS A 290 33.23 -15.39 10.75
N ARG A 291 34.44 -15.81 11.13
CA ARG A 291 34.72 -17.19 11.52
C ARG A 291 33.94 -17.58 12.78
N ILE A 292 33.90 -16.71 13.80
CA ILE A 292 33.17 -16.97 15.05
C ILE A 292 31.68 -17.17 14.78
N VAL A 293 31.07 -16.35 13.90
CA VAL A 293 29.64 -16.50 13.55
C VAL A 293 29.38 -17.84 12.88
N GLU A 294 30.18 -18.24 11.90
CA GLU A 294 30.00 -19.53 11.20
C GLU A 294 30.23 -20.74 12.10
N GLU A 295 31.21 -20.67 13.01
CA GLU A 295 31.44 -21.71 14.01
C GLU A 295 30.24 -21.87 14.96
N LEU A 296 29.62 -20.75 15.37
CA LEU A 296 28.42 -20.78 16.22
C LEU A 296 27.19 -21.30 15.47
N ARG A 297 27.03 -20.98 14.18
CA ARG A 297 25.97 -21.54 13.33
C ARG A 297 26.08 -23.05 13.24
N SER A 298 27.28 -23.54 12.94
CA SER A 298 27.56 -24.97 12.81
C SER A 298 27.31 -25.70 14.13
N TRP A 299 27.83 -25.15 15.23
CA TRP A 299 27.63 -25.71 16.57
C TRP A 299 26.15 -25.75 16.98
N ALA A 300 25.38 -24.69 16.70
CA ALA A 300 23.96 -24.62 17.04
C ALA A 300 23.11 -25.62 16.22
N ALA A 301 23.48 -25.86 14.95
CA ALA A 301 22.82 -26.83 14.09
C ALA A 301 23.09 -28.27 14.53
N ASP A 302 24.34 -28.60 14.89
CA ASP A 302 24.70 -29.93 15.41
C ASP A 302 24.05 -30.19 16.78
N GLY A 303 23.89 -29.13 17.57
CA GLY A 303 23.31 -29.15 18.91
C GLY A 303 21.79 -29.00 18.96
N GLN A 304 21.02 -29.56 18.02
CA GLN A 304 19.55 -29.39 17.91
C GLN A 304 18.78 -29.60 19.23
N THR A 305 19.33 -30.37 20.19
CA THR A 305 18.79 -30.57 21.55
C THR A 305 18.94 -29.37 22.51
N ILE A 306 19.75 -28.36 22.17
CA ILE A 306 20.08 -27.20 23.01
C ILE A 306 19.08 -26.05 22.76
N LEU A 307 18.61 -25.93 21.51
CA LEU A 307 17.62 -24.93 21.12
C LEU A 307 16.20 -25.43 21.42
N PRO A 308 15.32 -24.56 21.94
CA PRO A 308 13.89 -24.86 22.02
C PRO A 308 13.31 -25.20 20.64
N PRO A 309 12.33 -26.10 20.53
CA PRO A 309 11.65 -26.37 19.28
C PRO A 309 10.99 -25.10 18.72
N THR A 310 11.10 -24.92 17.41
CA THR A 310 10.51 -23.78 16.70
C THR A 310 9.00 -23.82 16.87
N SER A 311 8.43 -22.77 17.47
CA SER A 311 6.98 -22.67 17.69
C SER A 311 6.25 -22.04 16.50
N THR A 312 6.96 -21.73 15.42
CA THR A 312 6.40 -21.13 14.21
C THR A 312 5.68 -22.17 13.36
N ILE A 313 4.38 -22.00 13.16
CA ILE A 313 3.55 -22.89 12.34
C ILE A 313 2.69 -22.07 11.37
N PRO A 314 2.32 -22.63 10.20
CA PRO A 314 1.38 -21.98 9.30
C PRO A 314 -0.06 -22.02 9.87
N LEU A 315 -0.94 -21.16 9.36
CA LEU A 315 -2.37 -21.11 9.71
C LEU A 315 -3.05 -22.47 9.50
N SER A 316 -2.65 -23.20 8.47
CA SER A 316 -3.13 -24.56 8.17
C SER A 316 -2.80 -25.62 9.24
N ALA A 317 -1.79 -25.40 10.07
CA ALA A 317 -1.37 -26.32 11.12
C ALA A 317 -1.86 -25.91 12.52
N VAL A 318 -2.61 -24.82 12.63
CA VAL A 318 -3.07 -24.29 13.92
C VAL A 318 -3.99 -25.26 14.63
N GLN A 319 -3.67 -25.55 15.90
CA GLN A 319 -4.48 -26.37 16.78
C GLN A 319 -5.20 -25.50 17.82
N PRO A 320 -6.49 -25.78 18.11
CA PRO A 320 -7.19 -25.12 19.19
C PRO A 320 -6.45 -25.26 20.54
N ARG A 321 -6.50 -24.23 21.38
CA ARG A 321 -5.88 -24.17 22.71
C ARG A 321 -4.35 -24.21 22.71
N ALA A 322 -3.71 -24.11 21.55
CA ALA A 322 -2.26 -24.02 21.42
C ALA A 322 -1.75 -22.58 21.47
N TYR A 323 -0.47 -22.44 21.83
CA TYR A 323 0.31 -21.23 21.62
C TYR A 323 1.31 -21.47 20.50
N PHE A 324 1.45 -20.52 19.60
CA PHE A 324 2.34 -20.65 18.44
C PHE A 324 2.82 -19.28 17.96
N ASP A 325 3.85 -19.30 17.13
CA ASP A 325 4.31 -18.11 16.40
C ASP A 325 3.77 -18.15 14.97
N LEU A 326 3.38 -16.99 14.43
CA LEU A 326 2.83 -16.87 13.09
C LEU A 326 3.68 -15.90 12.27
N THR A 327 4.14 -16.33 11.10
CA THR A 327 4.69 -15.43 10.08
C THR A 327 3.63 -15.18 9.02
N CYS A 328 3.25 -13.93 8.82
CA CYS A 328 2.13 -13.55 7.96
C CYS A 328 2.33 -12.17 7.36
N GLN A 329 1.53 -11.82 6.36
CA GLN A 329 1.42 -10.45 5.87
C GLN A 329 0.17 -9.78 6.44
N LEU A 330 0.30 -8.51 6.83
CA LEU A 330 -0.82 -7.68 7.28
C LEU A 330 -1.64 -7.20 6.08
N LEU A 331 -2.94 -7.46 6.09
CA LEU A 331 -3.86 -7.02 5.03
C LEU A 331 -4.60 -5.75 5.43
N SER A 332 -5.19 -5.74 6.62
CA SER A 332 -5.83 -4.56 7.18
C SER A 332 -5.82 -4.62 8.70
N LYS A 333 -6.00 -3.47 9.34
CA LYS A 333 -6.12 -3.34 10.79
C LYS A 333 -7.27 -2.42 11.14
N ALA A 334 -7.91 -2.65 12.27
CA ALA A 334 -8.96 -1.77 12.78
C ALA A 334 -8.92 -1.72 14.31
N PRO A 335 -8.80 -0.54 14.94
CA PRO A 335 -8.94 -0.42 16.37
C PRO A 335 -10.41 -0.67 16.75
N ILE A 336 -10.65 -1.62 17.65
CA ILE A 336 -11.99 -1.92 18.17
C ILE A 336 -12.30 -0.97 19.32
N ASP A 337 -11.34 -0.85 20.25
CA ASP A 337 -11.40 0.09 21.37
C ASP A 337 -9.97 0.53 21.76
N THR A 338 -9.83 1.20 22.90
CA THR A 338 -8.52 1.70 23.39
C THR A 338 -7.57 0.59 23.85
N THR A 339 -8.07 -0.63 24.04
CA THR A 339 -7.37 -1.79 24.58
C THR A 339 -7.24 -2.94 23.58
N CYS A 340 -7.93 -2.89 22.43
CA CYS A 340 -7.97 -3.95 21.45
C CYS A 340 -7.91 -3.43 20.00
N THR A 341 -7.04 -4.05 19.20
CA THR A 341 -6.95 -3.81 17.75
C THR A 341 -7.10 -5.14 17.00
N LEU A 342 -7.96 -5.16 16.00
CA LEU A 342 -8.10 -6.27 15.07
C LEU A 342 -7.02 -6.16 13.98
N LEU A 343 -6.30 -7.25 13.71
CA LEU A 343 -5.45 -7.41 12.55
C LEU A 343 -6.02 -8.51 11.65
N LYS A 344 -6.27 -8.20 10.38
CA LYS A 344 -6.54 -9.19 9.33
C LYS A 344 -5.22 -9.58 8.69
N VAL A 345 -4.83 -10.84 8.84
CA VAL A 345 -3.54 -11.34 8.36
C VAL A 345 -3.71 -12.61 7.55
N TRP A 346 -2.72 -12.94 6.72
CA TRP A 346 -2.69 -14.19 5.96
C TRP A 346 -1.25 -14.70 5.80
N ASP A 347 -1.08 -16.01 5.70
CA ASP A 347 0.21 -16.65 5.41
C ASP A 347 0.20 -17.45 4.10
N GLY A 348 -0.87 -17.32 3.31
CA GLY A 348 -1.13 -18.09 2.10
C GLY A 348 -1.71 -19.49 2.35
N THR A 349 -1.94 -19.90 3.60
CA THR A 349 -2.55 -21.20 3.92
C THR A 349 -3.92 -21.04 4.57
N ARG A 350 -4.81 -22.00 4.31
CA ARG A 350 -6.17 -22.03 4.88
C ARG A 350 -6.13 -22.60 6.29
N CYS A 351 -6.69 -21.89 7.27
CA CYS A 351 -6.91 -22.46 8.60
C CYS A 351 -7.94 -23.60 8.54
N PRO A 352 -7.69 -24.77 9.17
CA PRO A 352 -8.61 -25.90 9.13
C PRO A 352 -9.91 -25.65 9.92
N GLN A 353 -9.92 -24.65 10.80
CA GLN A 353 -11.07 -24.28 11.63
C GLN A 353 -11.73 -23.01 11.09
N THR A 354 -13.05 -22.90 11.30
CA THR A 354 -13.79 -21.67 10.98
C THR A 354 -13.32 -20.55 11.90
N MET A 355 -12.80 -19.48 11.31
CA MET A 355 -12.32 -18.32 12.06
C MET A 355 -13.51 -17.52 12.62
N LEU A 356 -13.33 -16.92 13.79
CA LEU A 356 -14.29 -15.95 14.34
C LEU A 356 -14.35 -14.73 13.41
N ASP A 357 -15.53 -14.43 12.88
CA ASP A 357 -15.74 -13.18 12.15
C ASP A 357 -15.96 -12.03 13.12
N VAL A 358 -15.26 -10.92 12.89
CA VAL A 358 -15.30 -9.73 13.74
C VAL A 358 -15.74 -8.57 12.87
N ILE A 359 -16.98 -8.15 13.08
CA ILE A 359 -17.57 -7.01 12.38
C ILE A 359 -17.00 -5.74 13.00
N VAL A 360 -16.34 -4.93 12.19
CA VAL A 360 -15.81 -3.62 12.57
C VAL A 360 -16.35 -2.57 11.60
N GLU A 361 -16.62 -1.36 12.10
CA GLU A 361 -17.11 -0.28 11.26
C GLU A 361 -16.11 0.05 10.12
N PRO A 362 -16.58 0.21 8.87
CA PRO A 362 -15.71 0.42 7.71
C PRO A 362 -14.81 1.66 7.84
N ASN A 363 -15.30 2.69 8.53
CA ASN A 363 -14.67 4.01 8.63
C ASN A 363 -13.42 4.03 9.52
N VAL A 364 -13.18 2.97 10.30
CA VAL A 364 -12.06 2.89 11.25
C VAL A 364 -11.00 1.87 10.78
N THR A 365 -11.25 1.20 9.66
CA THR A 365 -10.34 0.18 9.11
C THR A 365 -9.27 0.81 8.23
N GLU A 366 -8.01 0.58 8.55
CA GLU A 366 -6.86 0.93 7.69
C GLU A 366 -6.50 -0.29 6.81
N GLY A 367 -6.70 -0.15 5.49
CA GLY A 367 -6.48 -1.20 4.48
C GLY A 367 -7.78 -1.62 3.77
N PRO A 368 -7.75 -2.65 2.90
CA PRO A 368 -8.95 -3.15 2.23
C PRO A 368 -9.97 -3.67 3.23
N THR A 369 -11.24 -3.28 3.05
CA THR A 369 -12.37 -3.67 3.90
C THR A 369 -13.02 -4.97 3.44
N SER A 370 -12.91 -5.29 2.14
CA SER A 370 -13.39 -6.53 1.53
C SER A 370 -12.28 -7.24 0.75
N PHE A 371 -12.35 -8.57 0.69
CA PHE A 371 -11.44 -9.40 -0.08
C PHE A 371 -12.26 -10.36 -0.97
N SER A 372 -11.65 -10.98 -1.99
CA SER A 372 -12.35 -11.99 -2.79
C SER A 372 -12.75 -13.20 -1.93
N LYS A 373 -13.81 -13.93 -2.30
CA LYS A 373 -14.29 -15.12 -1.54
C LYS A 373 -13.20 -16.18 -1.33
N GLU A 374 -12.19 -16.24 -2.19
CA GLU A 374 -11.03 -17.13 -2.06
C GLU A 374 -9.97 -16.58 -1.12
N LYS A 375 -9.71 -15.26 -1.15
CA LYS A 375 -8.79 -14.63 -0.22
C LYS A 375 -9.36 -14.60 1.19
N GLU A 376 -10.65 -14.29 1.36
CA GLU A 376 -11.33 -14.29 2.68
C GLU A 376 -11.16 -15.62 3.41
N LYS A 377 -11.19 -16.73 2.66
CA LYS A 377 -10.97 -18.08 3.16
C LYS A 377 -9.55 -18.35 3.70
N LEU A 378 -8.57 -17.50 3.37
CA LEU A 378 -7.17 -17.60 3.82
C LEU A 378 -6.85 -16.56 4.91
N ILE A 379 -7.79 -15.67 5.22
CA ILE A 379 -7.58 -14.59 6.19
C ILE A 379 -7.86 -15.11 7.60
N ALA A 380 -6.93 -14.82 8.50
CA ALA A 380 -7.09 -15.00 9.92
C ALA A 380 -7.27 -13.66 10.63
N ASN A 381 -8.29 -13.58 11.49
CA ASN A 381 -8.54 -12.48 12.38
C ASN A 381 -7.72 -12.65 13.67
N VAL A 382 -6.87 -11.67 13.98
CA VAL A 382 -6.04 -11.64 15.20
C VAL A 382 -6.43 -10.46 16.07
N LEU A 383 -6.88 -10.74 17.29
CA LEU A 383 -7.23 -9.73 18.30
C LEU A 383 -6.01 -9.40 19.16
N VAL A 384 -5.54 -8.16 19.08
CA VAL A 384 -4.34 -7.66 19.74
C VAL A 384 -4.69 -6.79 20.93
N TYR A 385 -4.26 -7.17 22.13
CA TYR A 385 -4.65 -6.52 23.38
C TYR A 385 -3.53 -5.70 24.05
N ASP A 386 -3.94 -4.72 24.86
CA ASP A 386 -3.15 -3.97 25.84
C ASP A 386 -1.89 -3.29 25.25
N ASN A 387 -0.71 -3.60 25.80
CA ASN A 387 0.57 -3.00 25.41
C ASN A 387 0.97 -3.27 23.95
N HIS A 388 0.31 -4.22 23.27
CA HIS A 388 0.58 -4.52 21.87
C HIS A 388 -0.21 -3.62 20.92
N VAL A 389 -1.27 -2.94 21.38
CA VAL A 389 -2.06 -1.99 20.59
C VAL A 389 -1.19 -0.85 20.04
N HIS A 390 -0.25 -0.35 20.85
CA HIS A 390 0.67 0.70 20.40
C HIS A 390 1.54 0.26 19.21
N VAL A 391 2.00 -1.00 19.23
CA VAL A 391 2.77 -1.56 18.11
C VAL A 391 1.86 -1.78 16.91
N ALA A 392 0.66 -2.35 17.12
CA ALA A 392 -0.33 -2.57 16.08
C ALA A 392 -0.73 -1.27 15.34
N GLY A 393 -0.85 -0.15 16.07
CA GLY A 393 -1.13 1.16 15.49
C GLY A 393 -0.05 1.66 14.53
N GLN A 394 1.22 1.27 14.72
CA GLN A 394 2.34 1.69 13.86
C GLN A 394 2.51 0.82 12.60
N LEU A 395 1.84 -0.34 12.55
CA LEU A 395 1.92 -1.26 11.42
C LEU A 395 1.18 -0.69 10.20
N LYS A 396 1.66 -0.99 9.00
CA LYS A 396 1.02 -0.60 7.74
C LYS A 396 0.49 -1.83 7.00
N PRO A 397 -0.70 -1.75 6.38
CA PRO A 397 -1.13 -2.76 5.41
C PRO A 397 -0.02 -3.06 4.40
N GLY A 398 0.26 -4.34 4.18
CA GLY A 398 1.37 -4.84 3.37
C GLY A 398 2.60 -5.28 4.16
N ASP A 399 2.76 -4.86 5.42
CA ASP A 399 3.90 -5.24 6.26
C ASP A 399 3.96 -6.77 6.48
N PHE A 400 5.17 -7.31 6.43
CA PHE A 400 5.43 -8.70 6.81
C PHE A 400 5.72 -8.79 8.30
N LEU A 401 4.96 -9.62 9.00
CA LEU A 401 4.97 -9.70 10.45
C LEU A 401 5.38 -11.10 10.92
N ARG A 402 6.05 -11.13 12.07
CA ARG A 402 6.09 -12.30 12.95
C ARG A 402 5.37 -11.96 14.26
N ILE A 403 4.32 -12.71 14.57
CA ILE A 403 3.56 -12.59 15.81
C ILE A 403 3.98 -13.75 16.71
N PHE A 404 4.50 -13.43 17.89
CA PHE A 404 5.05 -14.41 18.83
C PHE A 404 4.05 -14.77 19.92
N ASN A 405 3.99 -16.07 20.26
CA ASN A 405 3.19 -16.62 21.34
C ASN A 405 1.70 -16.24 21.24
N LEU A 406 1.15 -16.36 20.04
CA LEU A 406 -0.25 -16.16 19.69
C LEU A 406 -1.09 -17.32 20.22
N ARG A 407 -2.25 -17.03 20.83
CA ARG A 407 -3.12 -18.05 21.41
C ARG A 407 -4.28 -18.37 20.47
N ALA A 408 -4.45 -19.64 20.15
CA ALA A 408 -5.66 -20.15 19.50
C ALA A 408 -6.72 -20.47 20.57
N ILE A 409 -7.82 -19.73 20.60
CA ILE A 409 -8.95 -19.97 21.52
C ILE A 409 -10.11 -20.52 20.72
N LEU A 410 -10.63 -21.67 21.15
CA LEU A 410 -11.90 -22.21 20.66
C LEU A 410 -13.00 -21.64 21.55
N GLY A 411 -13.93 -20.87 20.99
CA GLY A 411 -14.96 -20.18 21.74
C GLY A 411 -16.36 -20.41 21.18
N SER A 412 -17.32 -20.60 22.09
CA SER A 412 -18.74 -20.37 21.86
C SER A 412 -19.06 -18.91 22.22
N SER A 413 -19.22 -18.02 21.24
CA SER A 413 -19.97 -16.74 21.31
C SER A 413 -19.86 -15.87 22.59
N GLN A 414 -18.75 -15.87 23.35
CA GLN A 414 -18.58 -15.00 24.52
C GLN A 414 -17.15 -14.46 24.63
N VAL A 415 -16.89 -13.39 23.87
CA VAL A 415 -15.84 -12.41 24.19
C VAL A 415 -16.53 -11.25 24.91
N PRO A 416 -16.07 -10.81 26.11
CA PRO A 416 -16.70 -9.69 26.81
C PRO A 416 -16.58 -8.41 25.99
N GLY A 417 -17.71 -7.81 25.61
CA GLY A 417 -17.78 -6.49 24.98
C GLY A 417 -18.18 -6.46 23.49
N LEU A 418 -18.32 -7.61 22.83
CA LEU A 418 -18.78 -7.68 21.44
C LEU A 418 -20.12 -8.43 21.38
N THR A 419 -21.18 -7.74 20.93
CA THR A 419 -22.50 -8.34 20.72
C THR A 419 -22.47 -9.25 19.50
N SER A 420 -22.10 -10.52 19.67
CA SER A 420 -22.29 -11.55 18.64
C SER A 420 -23.72 -12.08 18.69
N SER A 421 -24.51 -11.75 17.67
CA SER A 421 -25.85 -12.31 17.45
C SER A 421 -25.74 -13.69 16.79
N GLN A 422 -25.19 -14.68 17.49
CA GLN A 422 -25.27 -16.09 17.06
C GLN A 422 -25.48 -17.01 18.26
N SER A 423 -26.64 -17.67 18.24
CA SER A 423 -27.07 -18.76 19.10
C SER A 423 -27.17 -19.99 18.22
N GLU A 424 -26.08 -20.77 18.14
CA GLU A 424 -26.05 -22.24 18.15
C GLU A 424 -24.56 -22.67 17.99
N ALA A 425 -24.19 -23.78 18.61
CA ALA A 425 -22.81 -24.14 18.92
C ALA A 425 -22.00 -24.62 17.71
N THR A 426 -21.39 -23.71 16.97
CA THR A 426 -20.22 -23.98 16.14
C THR A 426 -18.97 -23.42 16.81
N ASP A 427 -17.96 -24.27 16.98
CA ASP A 427 -16.69 -23.90 17.60
C ASP A 427 -15.88 -22.97 16.66
N HIS A 428 -15.95 -21.66 16.89
CA HIS A 428 -15.15 -20.69 16.14
C HIS A 428 -13.76 -20.52 16.76
N LEU A 429 -12.73 -20.50 15.91
CA LEU A 429 -11.36 -20.24 16.32
C LEU A 429 -11.07 -18.74 16.32
N ALA A 430 -10.69 -18.20 17.47
CA ALA A 430 -10.22 -16.83 17.61
C ALA A 430 -8.72 -16.82 17.95
N LEU A 431 -7.94 -15.99 17.25
CA LEU A 431 -6.52 -15.82 17.53
C LEU A 431 -6.32 -14.58 18.42
N HIS A 432 -5.80 -14.78 19.62
CA HIS A 432 -5.64 -13.72 20.62
C HIS A 432 -4.16 -13.50 20.94
N LEU A 433 -3.73 -12.25 20.80
CA LEU A 433 -2.47 -11.77 21.37
C LEU A 433 -2.77 -11.01 22.67
N HIS A 434 -2.80 -11.74 23.78
CA HIS A 434 -3.06 -11.19 25.10
C HIS A 434 -2.01 -10.16 25.54
N GLY A 435 -2.36 -9.24 26.43
CA GLY A 435 -1.41 -8.31 27.03
C GLY A 435 -0.26 -8.97 27.80
N GLY A 436 0.83 -8.22 27.91
CA GLY A 436 2.08 -8.59 28.58
C GLY A 436 3.11 -9.24 27.66
N THR A 437 4.37 -9.25 28.09
CA THR A 437 5.52 -9.78 27.33
C THR A 437 5.98 -11.16 27.83
N ALA A 438 5.07 -11.91 28.46
CA ALA A 438 5.35 -13.25 28.96
C ALA A 438 5.68 -14.21 27.79
N TYR A 439 6.66 -15.08 28.00
CA TYR A 439 7.09 -16.07 27.00
C TYR A 439 7.47 -15.47 25.63
N GLY A 440 7.99 -14.24 25.60
CA GLY A 440 8.44 -13.61 24.36
C GLY A 440 7.33 -12.99 23.51
N ARG A 441 6.08 -12.96 24.02
CA ARG A 441 4.91 -12.45 23.30
C ARG A 441 5.12 -11.04 22.75
N GLY A 442 4.72 -10.85 21.49
CA GLY A 442 4.71 -9.55 20.83
C GLY A 442 4.65 -9.65 19.31
N ILE A 443 4.76 -8.51 18.64
CA ILE A 443 4.71 -8.39 17.17
C ILE A 443 6.05 -7.81 16.70
N ARG A 444 6.59 -8.36 15.61
CA ARG A 444 7.80 -7.84 14.96
C ARG A 444 7.58 -7.72 13.45
N VAL A 445 7.99 -6.60 12.88
CA VAL A 445 8.07 -6.44 11.41
C VAL A 445 9.34 -7.13 10.91
N LEU A 446 9.19 -7.98 9.90
CA LEU A 446 10.27 -8.70 9.23
C LEU A 446 10.74 -7.93 7.99
N PRO A 447 12.05 -7.89 7.71
CA PRO A 447 12.57 -7.35 6.46
C PRO A 447 12.13 -8.16 5.24
N GLU A 448 11.90 -7.50 4.12
CA GLU A 448 11.48 -8.15 2.86
C GLU A 448 12.50 -9.14 2.31
N ASN A 449 13.79 -8.94 2.60
CA ASN A 449 14.88 -9.82 2.20
C ASN A 449 15.05 -11.04 3.12
N SER A 450 14.27 -11.15 4.21
CA SER A 450 14.40 -12.30 5.12
C SER A 450 13.94 -13.60 4.44
N PRO A 451 14.58 -14.75 4.74
CA PRO A 451 14.29 -16.02 4.08
C PRO A 451 12.84 -16.47 4.31
N ASP A 452 12.30 -16.21 5.50
CA ASP A 452 10.91 -16.49 5.84
C ASP A 452 9.92 -15.66 5.01
N VAL A 453 10.22 -14.38 4.78
CA VAL A 453 9.40 -13.51 3.93
C VAL A 453 9.51 -13.90 2.47
N GLN A 454 10.71 -14.26 1.98
CA GLN A 454 10.85 -14.77 0.62
C GLN A 454 10.10 -16.09 0.40
N LYS A 455 10.05 -16.96 1.41
CA LYS A 455 9.24 -18.18 1.37
C LYS A 455 7.75 -17.84 1.33
N LEU A 456 7.31 -16.91 2.17
CA LEU A 456 5.93 -16.42 2.20
C LEU A 456 5.53 -15.78 0.86
N LYS A 457 6.34 -14.89 0.30
CA LYS A 457 6.12 -14.26 -1.02
C LYS A 457 5.94 -15.32 -2.11
N ARG A 458 6.83 -16.33 -2.18
CA ARG A 458 6.69 -17.46 -3.12
C ARG A 458 5.35 -18.20 -2.98
N THR A 459 4.90 -18.46 -1.75
CA THR A 459 3.60 -19.09 -1.51
C THR A 459 2.44 -18.19 -1.98
N LEU A 460 2.53 -16.88 -1.74
CA LEU A 460 1.51 -15.91 -2.14
C LEU A 460 1.46 -15.73 -3.67
N ASP A 461 2.61 -15.74 -4.35
CA ASP A 461 2.72 -15.62 -5.80
C ASP A 461 2.14 -16.86 -6.51
N ALA A 462 2.41 -18.07 -5.98
CA ALA A 462 1.86 -19.32 -6.51
C ALA A 462 0.32 -19.38 -6.43
N LEU A 463 -0.31 -18.70 -5.45
CA LEU A 463 -1.77 -18.57 -5.39
C LEU A 463 -2.31 -17.62 -6.46
N SER A 464 -1.51 -16.66 -6.92
CA SER A 464 -1.91 -15.74 -7.97
C SER A 464 -1.83 -16.38 -9.37
N GLU A 465 -0.98 -17.40 -9.55
CA GLU A 465 -0.83 -18.18 -10.80
C GLU A 465 -1.88 -19.29 -10.96
N ASN A 466 -2.25 -19.99 -9.88
CA ASN A 466 -3.26 -21.06 -9.94
C ASN A 466 -4.69 -20.56 -10.18
N ASN A 467 -4.95 -19.26 -10.03
CA ASN A 467 -6.26 -18.65 -10.30
C ASN A 467 -6.44 -18.23 -11.77
N VAL A 468 -5.48 -18.54 -12.65
CA VAL A 468 -5.53 -18.17 -14.08
C VAL A 468 -5.98 -19.35 -14.97
N ASP A 469 -5.97 -20.59 -14.47
CA ASP A 469 -6.23 -21.79 -15.29
C ASP A 469 -7.66 -22.37 -15.18
N GLU A 470 -8.57 -21.76 -14.42
CA GLU A 470 -9.96 -22.26 -14.26
C GLU A 470 -11.04 -21.31 -14.81
N PHE A 471 -10.68 -20.45 -15.78
CA PHE A 471 -11.66 -19.73 -16.60
C PHE A 471 -11.56 -20.15 -18.07
N CYS A 472 -12.60 -20.88 -18.48
CA CYS A 472 -12.92 -21.48 -19.76
C CYS A 472 -12.30 -20.85 -21.03
N GLU A 473 -11.70 -21.73 -21.85
CA GLU A 473 -11.62 -21.56 -23.31
C GLU A 473 -13.04 -21.35 -23.88
N LEU A 474 -13.35 -20.16 -24.40
CA LEU A 474 -14.61 -19.89 -25.11
C LEU A 474 -14.37 -19.05 -26.37
N ASN A 475 -15.10 -19.44 -27.42
CA ASN A 475 -15.03 -19.01 -28.81
C ASN A 475 -15.20 -17.48 -29.03
N ASP A 476 -14.22 -16.88 -29.71
CA ASP A 476 -14.14 -15.44 -30.00
C ASP A 476 -14.89 -14.98 -31.28
N SER A 477 -15.81 -15.79 -31.83
CA SER A 477 -16.48 -15.47 -33.12
C SER A 477 -17.63 -14.44 -33.04
N GLU A 478 -18.04 -13.95 -31.86
CA GLU A 478 -19.20 -13.03 -31.75
C GLU A 478 -18.84 -11.55 -31.52
N LEU A 479 -17.56 -11.19 -31.36
CA LEU A 479 -17.10 -9.84 -30.99
C LEU A 479 -16.98 -8.84 -32.18
N LEU A 480 -17.26 -9.26 -33.42
CA LEU A 480 -17.15 -8.40 -34.62
C LEU A 480 -18.45 -7.65 -34.99
N ARG A 481 -19.42 -7.54 -34.09
CA ARG A 481 -20.78 -7.03 -34.40
C ARG A 481 -21.10 -5.59 -34.03
N ILE A 482 -20.18 -4.82 -33.46
CA ILE A 482 -20.47 -3.42 -33.09
C ILE A 482 -19.60 -2.48 -33.95
N SER A 483 -20.19 -1.94 -35.00
CA SER A 483 -19.63 -0.83 -35.79
C SER A 483 -20.51 0.39 -35.58
N ILE A 484 -19.98 1.49 -35.05
CA ILE A 484 -20.71 2.76 -34.95
C ILE A 484 -19.87 3.92 -35.47
N THR A 485 -20.53 4.67 -36.36
CA THR A 485 -20.07 5.75 -37.22
C THR A 485 -19.84 7.07 -36.46
N LEU A 486 -18.86 7.86 -36.92
CA LEU A 486 -18.43 9.17 -36.39
C LEU A 486 -19.52 10.28 -36.52
N PRO A 487 -19.56 11.25 -35.59
CA PRO A 487 -19.31 12.65 -36.00
C PRO A 487 -18.43 13.48 -35.03
N ASN A 488 -18.07 14.66 -35.54
CA ASN A 488 -16.91 15.51 -35.25
C ASN A 488 -16.84 16.24 -33.89
N SER A 489 -15.61 16.69 -33.63
CA SER A 489 -14.96 17.35 -32.48
C SER A 489 -15.63 18.57 -31.85
N MET A 490 -15.27 18.82 -30.57
CA MET A 490 -14.94 20.15 -30.04
C MET A 490 -13.99 20.05 -28.82
N GLU A 491 -13.19 21.09 -28.66
CA GLU A 491 -11.85 21.21 -28.06
C GLU A 491 -11.82 21.42 -26.53
N LEU A 492 -10.71 21.06 -25.88
CA LEU A 492 -10.08 21.86 -24.80
C LEU A 492 -8.67 21.33 -24.44
N ASN A 493 -7.67 22.22 -24.50
CA ASN A 493 -6.24 22.02 -24.27
C ASN A 493 -5.87 21.37 -22.92
N GLY A 494 -4.85 20.50 -22.94
CA GLY A 494 -4.14 20.04 -21.74
C GLY A 494 -2.74 19.50 -22.04
N GLU A 495 -1.73 20.00 -21.33
CA GLU A 495 -0.30 19.71 -21.48
C GLU A 495 0.05 18.21 -21.30
N ALA A 496 0.95 17.72 -22.16
CA ALA A 496 1.36 16.32 -22.23
C ALA A 496 2.24 15.89 -21.04
N VAL A 497 1.71 14.99 -20.21
CA VAL A 497 2.48 14.25 -19.18
C VAL A 497 2.96 12.94 -19.81
N LYS A 498 4.23 12.59 -19.63
CA LYS A 498 4.83 11.34 -20.15
C LYS A 498 4.16 10.14 -19.46
N CYS A 499 3.83 9.05 -20.14
CA CYS A 499 3.30 7.80 -19.55
C CYS A 499 4.22 6.63 -19.89
N SER A 500 4.32 5.61 -19.02
CA SER A 500 5.05 4.35 -19.28
C SER A 500 4.14 3.14 -19.06
N THR A 501 4.35 2.03 -19.77
CA THR A 501 3.65 0.76 -19.51
C THR A 501 4.61 -0.24 -18.87
N GLU A 502 4.13 -1.03 -17.91
CA GLU A 502 4.92 -2.05 -17.23
C GLU A 502 4.40 -3.46 -17.57
N ARG A 503 5.33 -4.35 -17.90
CA ARG A 503 5.07 -5.76 -18.23
C ARG A 503 5.00 -6.58 -16.95
N ARG A 504 4.05 -7.53 -16.89
CA ARG A 504 3.92 -8.46 -15.75
C ARG A 504 4.24 -9.93 -16.08
N CYS A 505 4.70 -10.23 -17.31
CA CYS A 505 5.10 -11.58 -17.69
C CYS A 505 6.62 -11.82 -17.49
N LEU A 506 6.99 -13.02 -17.03
CA LEU A 506 8.37 -13.42 -16.68
C LEU A 506 9.22 -13.94 -17.87
N HIS A 507 8.70 -13.92 -19.09
CA HIS A 507 9.40 -14.43 -20.26
C HIS A 507 10.31 -13.35 -20.89
N ASP A 508 11.61 -13.64 -20.97
CA ASP A 508 12.64 -12.74 -21.55
C ASP A 508 12.63 -12.81 -23.09
N VAL A 509 11.57 -12.27 -23.69
CA VAL A 509 11.40 -12.25 -25.16
C VAL A 509 11.68 -10.84 -25.70
N GLN A 510 12.59 -10.74 -26.67
CA GLN A 510 12.91 -9.48 -27.32
C GLN A 510 11.69 -8.88 -28.04
N PRO A 511 11.54 -7.54 -28.08
CA PRO A 511 10.45 -6.88 -28.79
C PRO A 511 10.44 -7.24 -30.28
N VAL A 512 9.26 -7.50 -30.82
CA VAL A 512 9.03 -7.84 -32.23
C VAL A 512 8.17 -6.75 -32.88
N ASN A 513 8.45 -6.41 -34.14
CA ASN A 513 7.69 -5.41 -34.88
C ASN A 513 6.31 -5.93 -35.31
N LEU A 514 5.33 -5.03 -35.47
CA LEU A 514 3.95 -5.34 -35.83
C LEU A 514 3.82 -6.07 -37.18
N ALA A 515 4.67 -5.77 -38.17
CA ALA A 515 4.69 -6.48 -39.43
C ALA A 515 4.99 -7.99 -39.26
N LYS A 516 5.87 -8.35 -38.32
CA LYS A 516 6.18 -9.75 -37.99
C LYS A 516 5.05 -10.39 -37.19
N VAL A 517 4.43 -9.66 -36.27
CA VAL A 517 3.25 -10.14 -35.51
C VAL A 517 2.10 -10.50 -36.45
N LYS A 518 1.86 -9.70 -37.50
CA LYS A 518 0.84 -10.01 -38.53
C LYS A 518 1.12 -11.26 -39.35
N GLN A 519 2.39 -11.62 -39.51
CA GLN A 519 2.84 -12.79 -40.26
C GLN A 519 2.97 -14.05 -39.39
N SER A 520 2.78 -13.93 -38.07
CA SER A 520 2.96 -15.01 -37.10
C SER A 520 1.71 -15.89 -36.98
N ASP A 521 1.91 -17.15 -36.58
CA ASP A 521 0.80 -18.08 -36.33
C ASP A 521 -0.04 -17.66 -35.11
N PRO A 522 -1.38 -17.73 -35.20
CA PRO A 522 -2.28 -17.45 -34.08
C PRO A 522 -2.01 -18.33 -32.85
N GLY A 523 -2.29 -17.81 -31.65
CA GLY A 523 -2.10 -18.49 -30.37
C GLY A 523 -0.81 -18.14 -29.63
N ARG A 524 0.13 -17.42 -30.28
CA ARG A 524 1.37 -16.95 -29.63
C ARG A 524 1.20 -15.57 -28.99
N ILE A 525 1.90 -15.38 -27.87
CA ILE A 525 2.05 -14.08 -27.21
C ILE A 525 3.30 -13.41 -27.76
N HIS A 526 3.15 -12.17 -28.22
CA HIS A 526 4.21 -11.35 -28.80
C HIS A 526 4.43 -10.12 -27.93
N HIS A 527 5.69 -9.77 -27.70
CA HIS A 527 6.05 -8.52 -27.05
C HIS A 527 6.32 -7.47 -28.12
N VAL A 528 5.67 -6.31 -28.02
CA VAL A 528 5.78 -5.22 -29.00
C VAL A 528 6.03 -3.90 -28.30
N ARG A 529 6.76 -3.02 -28.97
CA ARG A 529 6.92 -1.62 -28.57
C ARG A 529 6.26 -0.73 -29.61
N VAL A 530 5.21 -0.03 -29.22
CA VAL A 530 4.25 0.62 -30.13
C VAL A 530 3.79 1.97 -29.58
N GLN A 531 3.26 2.84 -30.42
CA GLN A 531 2.49 4.02 -30.00
C GLN A 531 1.00 3.78 -30.25
N LEU A 532 0.15 4.39 -29.42
CA LEU A 532 -1.30 4.36 -29.63
C LEU A 532 -1.69 5.41 -30.68
N ARG A 533 -2.24 4.99 -31.81
CA ARG A 533 -2.66 5.86 -32.93
C ARG A 533 -4.09 6.36 -32.80
N SER A 534 -5.01 5.50 -32.39
CA SER A 534 -6.40 5.87 -32.14
C SER A 534 -7.05 4.85 -31.23
N TYR A 535 -8.24 5.16 -30.71
CA TYR A 535 -9.00 4.22 -29.90
C TYR A 535 -10.51 4.40 -30.12
N GLU A 536 -11.26 3.33 -29.92
CA GLU A 536 -12.71 3.29 -29.96
C GLU A 536 -13.24 2.56 -28.71
N PRO A 537 -14.34 3.03 -28.09
CA PRO A 537 -15.15 4.18 -28.48
C PRO A 537 -14.50 5.53 -28.10
N SER A 538 -14.84 6.60 -28.85
CA SER A 538 -14.37 7.96 -28.57
C SER A 538 -14.92 8.51 -27.26
N ARG A 539 -16.17 8.14 -26.94
CA ARG A 539 -16.80 8.42 -25.65
C ARG A 539 -16.46 7.29 -24.69
N LEU A 540 -15.51 7.51 -23.80
CA LEU A 540 -14.95 6.45 -22.94
C LEU A 540 -15.95 5.80 -22.00
N TYR A 541 -17.04 6.47 -21.62
CA TYR A 541 -18.13 5.83 -20.87
C TYR A 541 -18.78 4.67 -21.65
N GLN A 542 -18.77 4.72 -23.00
CA GLN A 542 -19.27 3.65 -23.85
C GLN A 542 -18.31 2.46 -23.91
N SER A 543 -17.12 2.53 -23.32
CA SER A 543 -16.24 1.35 -23.20
C SER A 543 -16.83 0.33 -22.22
N LEU A 544 -17.69 0.78 -21.30
CA LEU A 544 -18.36 -0.08 -20.34
C LEU A 544 -19.55 -0.78 -21.00
N LYS A 545 -19.56 -2.12 -20.92
CA LYS A 545 -20.60 -2.98 -21.50
C LYS A 545 -21.17 -3.93 -20.44
N LEU A 546 -22.28 -4.57 -20.79
CA LEU A 546 -22.87 -5.68 -20.04
C LEU A 546 -22.60 -7.00 -20.75
N TYR A 547 -22.03 -7.98 -20.05
CA TYR A 547 -21.71 -9.30 -20.59
C TYR A 547 -22.52 -10.41 -19.91
N CYS A 548 -23.09 -11.30 -20.71
CA CYS A 548 -23.77 -12.50 -20.22
C CYS A 548 -22.87 -13.72 -20.32
N SER A 549 -22.55 -14.36 -19.19
CA SER A 549 -21.74 -15.58 -19.17
C SER A 549 -22.46 -16.82 -19.76
N LYS A 550 -23.79 -16.81 -19.87
CA LYS A 550 -24.57 -17.95 -20.40
C LYS A 550 -24.70 -17.94 -21.92
N CYS A 551 -25.06 -16.81 -22.51
CA CYS A 551 -25.26 -16.68 -23.96
C CYS A 551 -24.15 -15.92 -24.66
N THR A 552 -23.08 -15.56 -23.94
CA THR A 552 -21.91 -14.81 -24.42
C THR A 552 -22.23 -13.46 -25.07
N LEU A 553 -23.47 -13.00 -24.96
CA LEU A 553 -23.94 -11.75 -25.53
C LEU A 553 -23.36 -10.57 -24.75
N MET A 554 -22.91 -9.57 -25.51
CA MET A 554 -22.48 -8.28 -24.98
C MET A 554 -23.49 -7.20 -25.40
N GLU A 555 -23.95 -6.40 -24.45
CA GLU A 555 -24.99 -5.38 -24.62
C GLU A 555 -24.48 -4.01 -24.13
N GLU A 556 -25.02 -2.94 -24.69
CA GLU A 556 -24.80 -1.57 -24.20
C GLU A 556 -25.50 -1.34 -22.86
N ILE A 557 -24.95 -0.45 -22.05
CA ILE A 557 -25.63 0.00 -20.83
C ILE A 557 -26.77 0.94 -21.25
N PRO A 558 -28.00 0.71 -20.79
CA PRO A 558 -29.13 1.60 -21.06
C PRO A 558 -28.89 3.02 -20.52
N ASP A 559 -29.19 4.04 -21.32
CA ASP A 559 -29.07 5.44 -20.90
C ASP A 559 -30.09 5.78 -19.79
N ASP A 560 -29.71 6.69 -18.89
CA ASP A 560 -30.56 7.11 -17.76
C ASP A 560 -31.91 7.69 -18.20
N GLU A 561 -32.00 8.29 -19.39
CA GLU A 561 -33.26 8.75 -19.98
C GLU A 561 -34.22 7.60 -20.28
N LEU A 562 -33.70 6.50 -20.85
CA LEU A 562 -34.49 5.31 -21.18
C LEU A 562 -34.93 4.60 -19.90
N ILE A 563 -34.04 4.51 -18.90
CA ILE A 563 -34.38 3.94 -17.59
C ILE A 563 -35.45 4.81 -16.92
N ALA A 564 -35.27 6.14 -16.89
CA ALA A 564 -36.24 7.05 -16.29
C ALA A 564 -37.62 6.97 -16.95
N ALA A 565 -37.68 6.78 -18.28
CA ALA A 565 -38.92 6.55 -19.01
C ALA A 565 -39.63 5.26 -18.54
N LEU A 566 -38.89 4.15 -18.41
CA LEU A 566 -39.43 2.87 -17.91
C LEU A 566 -39.99 2.99 -16.50
N PHE A 567 -39.30 3.69 -15.61
CA PHE A 567 -39.78 3.97 -14.25
C PHE A 567 -41.01 4.89 -14.25
N SER A 568 -41.02 5.93 -15.10
CA SER A 568 -42.15 6.84 -15.23
C SER A 568 -43.41 6.11 -15.70
N ASP A 569 -43.29 5.24 -16.70
CA ASP A 569 -44.40 4.45 -17.21
C ASP A 569 -44.90 3.43 -16.20
N ALA A 570 -44.01 2.69 -15.54
CA ALA A 570 -44.36 1.78 -14.46
C ALA A 570 -45.03 2.50 -13.26
N SER A 571 -44.75 3.79 -13.09
CA SER A 571 -45.34 4.59 -12.01
C SER A 571 -46.76 5.09 -12.31
N LYS A 572 -47.16 5.11 -13.58
CA LYS A 572 -48.54 5.43 -14.02
C LYS A 572 -49.46 4.22 -13.92
N ASP A 573 -48.89 3.01 -13.91
CA ASP A 573 -49.60 1.74 -13.75
C ASP A 573 -50.17 1.63 -12.32
N SER A 574 -51.39 2.15 -12.14
CA SER A 574 -52.12 2.17 -10.85
C SER A 574 -53.14 1.04 -10.72
N GLY A 575 -52.98 -0.04 -11.48
CA GLY A 575 -53.87 -1.20 -11.42
C GLY A 575 -53.85 -1.88 -10.04
N PRO A 576 -54.97 -2.48 -9.60
CA PRO A 576 -55.01 -3.25 -8.35
C PRO A 576 -54.03 -4.43 -8.44
N CYS A 577 -53.07 -4.50 -7.52
CA CYS A 577 -52.09 -5.58 -7.41
C CYS A 577 -52.41 -6.40 -6.17
N SER A 578 -52.65 -7.71 -6.33
CA SER A 578 -52.75 -8.59 -5.17
C SER A 578 -51.33 -8.85 -4.61
N PRO A 579 -51.05 -8.49 -3.35
CA PRO A 579 -49.73 -8.75 -2.77
C PRO A 579 -49.47 -10.26 -2.72
N PRO A 580 -48.25 -10.72 -3.03
CA PRO A 580 -47.88 -12.12 -2.84
C PRO A 580 -48.14 -12.58 -1.40
N PRO A 581 -48.55 -13.86 -1.16
CA PRO A 581 -48.93 -14.36 0.17
C PRO A 581 -47.85 -14.22 1.24
N TRP A 582 -46.59 -14.21 0.81
CA TRP A 582 -45.41 -14.07 1.65
C TRP A 582 -45.05 -12.61 1.99
N SER A 583 -45.66 -11.64 1.32
CA SER A 583 -45.28 -10.24 1.39
C SER A 583 -46.17 -9.42 2.33
N LEU A 584 -45.54 -8.48 3.03
CA LEU A 584 -46.22 -7.39 3.75
C LEU A 584 -46.05 -6.12 2.93
N SER A 585 -47.16 -5.40 2.69
CA SER A 585 -47.17 -4.19 1.87
C SER A 585 -47.53 -2.95 2.67
N GLY A 586 -46.81 -1.85 2.45
CA GLY A 586 -47.15 -0.51 2.93
C GLY A 586 -47.26 0.47 1.76
N GLN A 587 -48.23 1.39 1.81
CA GLN A 587 -48.45 2.38 0.75
C GLN A 587 -48.33 3.80 1.29
N VAL A 588 -47.64 4.67 0.56
CA VAL A 588 -47.46 6.08 0.88
C VAL A 588 -47.86 6.92 -0.34
N SER A 589 -48.72 7.91 -0.12
CA SER A 589 -49.10 8.87 -1.15
C SER A 589 -48.06 9.97 -1.25
N VAL A 590 -47.43 10.10 -2.41
CA VAL A 590 -46.48 11.16 -2.74
C VAL A 590 -47.23 12.27 -3.47
N PRO A 591 -47.21 13.51 -2.95
CA PRO A 591 -47.76 14.67 -3.65
C PRO A 591 -47.00 14.87 -4.97
N GLY A 592 -47.72 15.08 -6.07
CA GLY A 592 -47.07 15.35 -7.35
C GLY A 592 -46.38 16.73 -7.34
N GLU A 593 -45.20 16.83 -7.97
CA GLU A 593 -44.34 18.03 -7.95
C GLU A 593 -44.93 19.24 -8.70
N ALA A 594 -46.01 19.06 -9.47
CA ALA A 594 -46.64 20.12 -10.27
C ALA A 594 -48.09 20.39 -9.83
N GLN A 595 -48.50 21.65 -9.94
CA GLN A 595 -49.87 22.08 -9.67
C GLN A 595 -50.82 21.47 -10.72
N GLY A 596 -51.47 20.36 -10.37
CA GLY A 596 -52.36 19.59 -11.27
C GLY A 596 -51.91 18.15 -11.56
N SER A 597 -50.73 17.70 -11.10
CA SER A 597 -50.36 16.28 -11.20
C SER A 597 -51.07 15.44 -10.14
N ALA A 598 -51.64 14.30 -10.54
CA ALA A 598 -52.30 13.37 -9.61
C ALA A 598 -51.31 12.84 -8.57
N ASN A 599 -51.78 12.64 -7.33
CA ASN A 599 -50.98 12.00 -6.27
C ASN A 599 -50.59 10.59 -6.71
N ARG A 600 -49.29 10.30 -6.62
CA ARG A 600 -48.75 8.98 -6.95
C ARG A 600 -48.63 8.14 -5.68
N ALA A 601 -48.94 6.86 -5.77
CA ALA A 601 -48.77 5.95 -4.66
C ALA A 601 -47.46 5.16 -4.78
N LEU A 602 -46.54 5.38 -3.83
CA LEU A 602 -45.39 4.52 -3.61
C LEU A 602 -45.82 3.33 -2.76
N THR A 603 -45.61 2.11 -3.26
CA THR A 603 -45.92 0.89 -2.50
C THR A 603 -44.64 0.11 -2.25
N VAL A 604 -44.41 -0.22 -1.00
CA VAL A 604 -43.27 -0.98 -0.51
C VAL A 604 -43.75 -2.37 -0.15
N TYR A 605 -43.10 -3.40 -0.68
CA TYR A 605 -43.32 -4.79 -0.29
C TYR A 605 -42.08 -5.36 0.38
N MET A 606 -42.30 -6.12 1.45
CA MET A 606 -41.27 -6.73 2.28
C MET A 606 -41.58 -8.20 2.52
N SER A 607 -40.57 -9.06 2.62
CA SER A 607 -40.80 -10.47 3.02
C SER A 607 -41.19 -10.54 4.50
N SER A 608 -42.28 -11.25 4.79
CA SER A 608 -42.72 -11.55 6.15
C SER A 608 -41.68 -12.35 6.94
N GLN A 609 -40.97 -13.27 6.28
CA GLN A 609 -39.88 -14.03 6.87
C GLN A 609 -38.69 -13.12 7.25
N LEU A 610 -38.19 -12.29 6.33
CA LEU A 610 -37.06 -11.38 6.61
C LEU A 610 -37.39 -10.37 7.70
N LEU A 611 -38.64 -9.92 7.78
CA LEU A 611 -39.13 -9.08 8.87
C LEU A 611 -39.09 -9.80 10.22
N SER A 612 -39.52 -11.06 10.28
CA SER A 612 -39.48 -11.87 11.50
C SER A 612 -38.07 -12.18 11.99
N GLU A 613 -37.09 -12.23 11.07
CA GLU A 613 -35.67 -12.46 11.34
C GLU A 613 -34.90 -11.15 11.64
N GLY A 614 -35.56 -9.99 11.67
CA GLY A 614 -34.94 -8.68 11.93
C GLY A 614 -34.11 -8.11 10.76
N LYS A 615 -34.14 -8.75 9.59
CA LYS A 615 -33.39 -8.40 8.37
C LYS A 615 -34.17 -7.47 7.42
N PHE A 616 -34.95 -6.55 7.98
CA PHE A 616 -35.91 -5.74 7.23
C PHE A 616 -35.24 -4.68 6.33
N LYS A 617 -33.95 -4.37 6.51
CA LYS A 617 -33.18 -3.46 5.64
C LYS A 617 -32.44 -4.17 4.49
N ASP A 618 -32.50 -5.50 4.47
CA ASP A 618 -31.67 -6.31 3.58
C ASP A 618 -32.27 -6.45 2.20
N LEU A 619 -33.60 -6.41 2.05
CA LEU A 619 -34.28 -6.50 0.76
C LEU A 619 -35.64 -5.78 0.77
N LEU A 620 -35.86 -4.93 -0.23
CA LEU A 620 -37.08 -4.17 -0.45
C LEU A 620 -37.56 -4.36 -1.89
N PHE A 621 -38.86 -4.55 -2.09
CA PHE A 621 -39.48 -4.45 -3.41
C PHE A 621 -40.26 -3.14 -3.49
N LEU A 622 -39.95 -2.30 -4.47
CA LEU A 622 -40.52 -0.96 -4.57
C LEU A 622 -41.32 -0.80 -5.87
N MET A 623 -42.56 -0.36 -5.72
CA MET A 623 -43.50 -0.10 -6.81
C MET A 623 -43.86 1.37 -6.86
N GLY A 624 -43.94 1.92 -8.06
CA GLY A 624 -44.41 3.27 -8.29
C GLY A 624 -43.39 4.39 -8.05
N SER A 625 -42.10 4.08 -7.93
CA SER A 625 -41.04 5.08 -7.74
C SER A 625 -40.52 5.67 -9.04
N THR A 626 -39.95 6.88 -8.98
CA THR A 626 -39.08 7.36 -10.07
C THR A 626 -37.69 6.73 -9.96
N LEU A 627 -36.88 6.84 -11.01
CA LEU A 627 -35.46 6.44 -10.97
C LEU A 627 -34.68 7.22 -9.91
N GLU A 628 -34.96 8.52 -9.76
CA GLU A 628 -34.25 9.37 -8.81
C GLU A 628 -34.57 8.97 -7.36
N GLU A 629 -35.83 8.73 -7.03
CA GLU A 629 -36.22 8.22 -5.71
C GLU A 629 -35.64 6.84 -5.43
N MET A 630 -35.62 5.97 -6.45
CA MET A 630 -35.01 4.64 -6.34
C MET A 630 -33.53 4.77 -5.96
N CYS A 631 -32.79 5.64 -6.64
CA CYS A 631 -31.37 5.90 -6.34
C CYS A 631 -31.18 6.52 -4.93
N ARG A 632 -32.06 7.45 -4.53
CA ARG A 632 -32.01 8.05 -3.18
C ARG A 632 -32.29 7.01 -2.09
N LEU A 633 -33.29 6.16 -2.27
CA LEU A 633 -33.62 5.10 -1.31
C LEU A 633 -32.52 4.04 -1.24
N ALA A 634 -31.86 3.73 -2.35
CA ALA A 634 -30.75 2.78 -2.38
C ALA A 634 -29.54 3.21 -1.53
N THR A 635 -29.47 4.48 -1.09
CA THR A 635 -28.46 4.93 -0.10
C THR A 635 -28.75 4.47 1.33
N GLY A 636 -30.01 4.21 1.67
CA GLY A 636 -30.46 3.85 3.03
C GLY A 636 -30.83 2.37 3.23
N TYR A 637 -31.01 1.61 2.14
CA TYR A 637 -31.37 0.19 2.15
C TYR A 637 -30.38 -0.63 1.30
N GLN A 638 -30.12 -1.88 1.69
CA GLN A 638 -29.06 -2.66 1.05
C GLN A 638 -29.43 -3.17 -0.35
N ASN A 639 -30.63 -3.69 -0.54
CA ASN A 639 -31.08 -4.21 -1.84
C ASN A 639 -32.49 -3.71 -2.12
N ILE A 640 -32.67 -2.99 -3.23
CA ILE A 640 -33.99 -2.54 -3.69
C ILE A 640 -34.27 -3.08 -5.10
N VAL A 641 -35.40 -3.78 -5.24
CA VAL A 641 -35.85 -4.40 -6.48
C VAL A 641 -37.05 -3.63 -7.01
N PRO A 642 -36.97 -2.98 -8.20
CA PRO A 642 -38.13 -2.37 -8.85
C PRO A 642 -39.13 -3.43 -9.29
N VAL A 643 -40.39 -3.19 -8.96
CA VAL A 643 -41.51 -4.05 -9.34
C VAL A 643 -42.65 -3.21 -9.91
N ARG A 644 -43.48 -3.86 -10.74
CA ARG A 644 -44.67 -3.27 -11.37
C ARG A 644 -45.84 -4.26 -11.32
N PRO A 645 -47.08 -3.75 -11.38
CA PRO A 645 -48.23 -4.62 -11.55
C PRO A 645 -48.31 -5.11 -13.01
N ALA A 646 -48.50 -6.41 -13.21
CA ALA A 646 -48.80 -6.98 -14.52
C ALA A 646 -49.84 -8.10 -14.37
N GLY A 647 -50.97 -8.00 -15.08
CA GLY A 647 -52.04 -9.01 -15.00
C GLY A 647 -52.63 -9.19 -13.60
N GLY A 648 -52.57 -8.16 -12.75
CA GLY A 648 -53.04 -8.21 -11.35
C GLY A 648 -52.06 -8.81 -10.34
N GLN A 649 -50.87 -9.27 -10.79
CA GLN A 649 -49.82 -9.81 -9.94
C GLN A 649 -48.58 -8.91 -9.91
N LEU A 650 -47.78 -9.05 -8.86
CA LEU A 650 -46.51 -8.33 -8.72
C LEU A 650 -45.45 -8.99 -9.61
N THR A 651 -44.85 -8.20 -10.49
CA THR A 651 -43.81 -8.65 -11.41
C THR A 651 -42.61 -7.72 -11.36
N LEU A 652 -41.44 -8.19 -11.80
CA LEU A 652 -40.27 -7.33 -11.93
C LEU A 652 -40.52 -6.28 -13.01
N LEU A 653 -39.83 -5.14 -12.87
CA LEU A 653 -39.72 -4.21 -13.97
C LEU A 653 -39.06 -4.90 -15.18
N ASP A 654 -39.22 -4.31 -16.37
CA ASP A 654 -38.57 -4.81 -17.57
C ASP A 654 -37.04 -4.90 -17.36
N LEU A 655 -36.42 -6.02 -17.76
CA LEU A 655 -34.97 -6.25 -17.62
C LEU A 655 -34.11 -5.30 -18.50
N SER A 656 -34.72 -4.41 -19.29
CA SER A 656 -34.06 -3.22 -19.85
C SER A 656 -33.64 -2.22 -18.78
N ALA A 657 -34.26 -2.24 -17.61
CA ALA A 657 -33.88 -1.46 -16.45
C ALA A 657 -33.10 -2.33 -15.45
N PRO A 658 -32.34 -1.72 -14.52
CA PRO A 658 -31.70 -2.46 -13.45
C PRO A 658 -32.75 -3.22 -12.64
N PHE A 659 -32.55 -4.53 -12.43
CA PHE A 659 -33.44 -5.34 -11.59
C PHE A 659 -33.11 -5.18 -10.10
N LEU A 660 -31.95 -4.63 -9.76
CA LEU A 660 -31.50 -4.44 -8.39
C LEU A 660 -30.63 -3.18 -8.26
N PHE A 661 -30.94 -2.39 -7.23
CA PHE A 661 -30.18 -1.23 -6.79
C PHE A 661 -29.56 -1.52 -5.43
N ARG A 662 -28.25 -1.27 -5.29
CA ARG A 662 -27.46 -1.48 -4.06
C ARG A 662 -26.47 -0.34 -3.89
N GLY A 663 -26.76 0.59 -2.98
CA GLY A 663 -25.98 1.82 -2.88
C GLY A 663 -25.99 2.59 -4.22
N ARG A 664 -24.80 2.85 -4.76
CA ARG A 664 -24.63 3.48 -6.09
C ARG A 664 -24.60 2.48 -7.26
N ARG A 665 -24.59 1.17 -6.97
CA ARG A 665 -24.48 0.12 -7.99
C ARG A 665 -25.85 -0.26 -8.51
N ARG A 666 -25.92 -0.48 -9.83
CA ARG A 666 -27.12 -0.91 -10.56
C ARG A 666 -26.81 -2.22 -11.26
N TYR A 667 -27.59 -3.27 -10.98
CA TYR A 667 -27.38 -4.60 -11.55
C TYR A 667 -28.44 -4.93 -12.61
N TYR A 668 -28.00 -5.58 -13.69
CA TYR A 668 -28.82 -5.89 -14.85
C TYR A 668 -28.93 -7.40 -15.08
N GLY A 669 -30.03 -7.81 -15.70
CA GLY A 669 -30.34 -9.21 -16.00
C GLY A 669 -30.43 -9.48 -17.49
N CYS A 670 -29.91 -10.61 -17.96
CA CYS A 670 -29.97 -10.97 -19.38
C CYS A 670 -31.41 -11.34 -19.78
N LYS A 671 -32.01 -10.60 -20.72
CA LYS A 671 -33.38 -10.85 -21.20
C LYS A 671 -33.59 -12.24 -21.80
N ARG A 672 -32.57 -12.81 -22.45
CA ARG A 672 -32.67 -14.10 -23.16
C ARG A 672 -32.50 -15.30 -22.25
N CYS A 673 -31.76 -15.14 -21.15
CA CYS A 673 -31.35 -16.24 -20.27
C CYS A 673 -32.04 -16.21 -18.91
N SER A 674 -32.88 -15.20 -18.65
CA SER A 674 -33.59 -15.04 -17.37
C SER A 674 -35.03 -15.52 -17.48
N GLU A 675 -35.47 -16.29 -16.48
CA GLU A 675 -36.86 -16.63 -16.25
C GLU A 675 -37.36 -15.84 -15.02
N ALA A 676 -37.43 -14.52 -15.22
CA ALA A 676 -37.61 -13.54 -14.17
C ALA A 676 -39.00 -13.67 -13.51
N SER A 677 -39.03 -13.93 -12.20
CA SER A 677 -40.28 -14.03 -11.43
C SER A 677 -40.09 -13.51 -10.01
N VAL A 678 -41.11 -12.82 -9.49
CA VAL A 678 -41.11 -12.31 -8.12
C VAL A 678 -41.42 -13.48 -7.17
N LYS A 679 -40.43 -13.91 -6.41
CA LYS A 679 -40.50 -15.04 -5.47
C LYS A 679 -39.99 -14.61 -4.09
N GLU A 680 -40.44 -15.32 -3.05
CA GLU A 680 -39.89 -15.13 -1.71
C GLU A 680 -38.44 -15.61 -1.65
N LEU A 681 -37.57 -14.81 -1.04
CA LEU A 681 -36.23 -15.25 -0.68
C LEU A 681 -36.30 -16.08 0.62
N SER A 682 -35.97 -17.37 0.54
CA SER A 682 -35.81 -18.21 1.73
C SER A 682 -34.45 -17.93 2.38
N ALA A 683 -34.45 -17.33 3.57
CA ALA A 683 -33.24 -16.92 4.29
C ALA A 683 -32.56 -18.04 5.11
N LYS A 684 -32.95 -19.31 4.94
CA LYS A 684 -32.37 -20.42 5.71
C LYS A 684 -30.89 -20.63 5.34
N GLY A 685 -30.00 -20.25 6.25
CA GLY A 685 -28.56 -20.50 6.15
C GLY A 685 -27.76 -19.49 5.33
N VAL A 686 -28.33 -18.32 4.97
CA VAL A 686 -27.62 -17.28 4.20
C VAL A 686 -27.22 -16.12 5.13
N GLU A 687 -25.92 -15.95 5.35
CA GLU A 687 -25.35 -14.93 6.25
C GLU A 687 -25.50 -13.50 5.71
N ALA A 688 -25.46 -13.30 4.38
CA ALA A 688 -25.68 -12.01 3.72
C ALA A 688 -26.40 -12.16 2.37
N ILE A 689 -27.41 -11.31 2.11
CA ILE A 689 -28.13 -11.26 0.83
C ILE A 689 -27.29 -10.44 -0.17
N ASP A 690 -26.44 -11.13 -0.95
CA ASP A 690 -25.65 -10.52 -2.03
C ASP A 690 -26.44 -10.46 -3.35
N GLN A 691 -25.91 -9.73 -4.34
CA GLN A 691 -26.58 -9.55 -5.64
C GLN A 691 -26.78 -10.86 -6.42
N LYS A 692 -25.94 -11.88 -6.18
CA LYS A 692 -26.06 -13.20 -6.83
C LYS A 692 -27.20 -13.97 -6.22
N VAL A 693 -27.33 -13.96 -4.89
CA VAL A 693 -28.45 -14.57 -4.16
C VAL A 693 -29.79 -13.98 -4.62
N VAL A 694 -29.87 -12.66 -4.76
CA VAL A 694 -31.09 -12.00 -5.26
C VAL A 694 -31.38 -12.39 -6.70
N ALA A 695 -30.37 -12.37 -7.58
CA ALA A 695 -30.55 -12.77 -8.98
C ALA A 695 -31.03 -14.21 -9.11
N GLU A 696 -30.41 -15.15 -8.39
CA GLU A 696 -30.78 -16.58 -8.38
C GLU A 696 -32.21 -16.79 -7.88
N ALA A 697 -32.60 -16.16 -6.77
CA ALA A 697 -33.94 -16.26 -6.22
C ALA A 697 -35.03 -15.73 -7.17
N LEU A 698 -34.71 -14.69 -7.93
CA LEU A 698 -35.61 -14.10 -8.91
C LEU A 698 -35.56 -14.79 -10.29
N GLY A 699 -34.71 -15.81 -10.48
CA GLY A 699 -34.55 -16.50 -11.75
C GLY A 699 -33.85 -15.66 -12.83
N ILE A 700 -33.03 -14.70 -12.42
CA ILE A 700 -32.35 -13.74 -13.29
C ILE A 700 -30.91 -14.18 -13.56
N GLN A 701 -30.54 -14.23 -14.83
CA GLN A 701 -29.14 -14.36 -15.21
C GLN A 701 -28.45 -13.00 -15.10
N LEU A 702 -27.67 -12.81 -14.03
CA LEU A 702 -26.92 -11.59 -13.78
C LEU A 702 -25.92 -11.29 -14.91
N LEU A 703 -25.98 -10.06 -15.43
CA LEU A 703 -24.99 -9.50 -16.36
C LEU A 703 -23.79 -8.94 -15.60
N GLN A 704 -22.61 -9.05 -16.19
CA GLN A 704 -21.35 -8.56 -15.61
C GLN A 704 -20.93 -7.28 -16.33
N PHE A 705 -20.44 -6.29 -15.57
CA PHE A 705 -19.81 -5.11 -16.15
C PHE A 705 -18.43 -5.46 -16.66
N VAL A 706 -18.11 -4.96 -17.84
CA VAL A 706 -16.86 -5.25 -18.53
C VAL A 706 -16.41 -4.04 -19.33
N LEU A 707 -15.10 -3.84 -19.44
CA LEU A 707 -14.52 -2.77 -20.25
C LEU A 707 -14.09 -3.37 -21.59
N LEU A 708 -14.56 -2.79 -22.69
CA LEU A 708 -14.19 -3.16 -24.04
C LEU A 708 -13.74 -1.92 -24.79
N MET A 709 -12.51 -1.95 -25.28
CA MET A 709 -11.96 -0.94 -26.16
C MET A 709 -11.25 -1.58 -27.34
N LYS A 710 -11.27 -0.89 -28.48
CA LYS A 710 -10.43 -1.18 -29.63
C LYS A 710 -9.35 -0.12 -29.70
N LEU A 711 -8.10 -0.55 -29.81
CA LEU A 711 -6.92 0.32 -29.85
C LEU A 711 -6.23 0.09 -31.19
N GLU A 712 -5.94 1.16 -31.92
CA GLU A 712 -5.13 1.12 -33.13
C GLU A 712 -3.68 1.40 -32.73
N LEU A 713 -2.83 0.39 -32.77
CA LEU A 713 -1.41 0.49 -32.42
C LEU A 713 -0.58 0.77 -33.68
N GLN A 714 0.53 1.49 -33.53
CA GLN A 714 1.45 1.80 -34.61
C GLN A 714 2.90 1.62 -34.17
N ASP A 715 3.73 1.05 -35.02
CA ASP A 715 5.19 1.11 -34.91
C ASP A 715 5.81 1.60 -36.23
N GLU A 716 7.13 1.56 -36.34
CA GLU A 716 7.84 1.96 -37.57
C GLU A 716 7.55 1.04 -38.77
N SER A 717 6.96 -0.14 -38.55
CA SER A 717 6.73 -1.16 -39.57
C SER A 717 5.30 -1.18 -40.11
N ASP A 718 4.29 -1.05 -39.24
CA ASP A 718 2.89 -1.23 -39.61
C ASP A 718 1.93 -0.68 -38.53
N THR A 719 0.62 -0.77 -38.78
CA THR A 719 -0.48 -0.47 -37.84
C THR A 719 -1.28 -1.74 -37.51
N LEU A 720 -1.78 -1.86 -36.28
CA LEU A 720 -2.50 -3.06 -35.83
C LEU A 720 -3.69 -2.72 -34.93
N ASP A 721 -4.88 -3.17 -35.32
CA ASP A 721 -6.07 -3.13 -34.48
C ASP A 721 -5.99 -4.22 -33.40
N VAL A 722 -6.10 -3.84 -32.14
CA VAL A 722 -6.12 -4.75 -30.99
C VAL A 722 -7.31 -4.47 -30.07
N LEU A 723 -7.83 -5.50 -29.42
CA LEU A 723 -8.87 -5.38 -28.40
C LEU A 723 -8.25 -5.34 -27.00
N LEU A 724 -8.85 -4.51 -26.14
CA LEU A 724 -8.59 -4.46 -24.71
C LEU A 724 -9.89 -4.84 -23.98
N TRP A 725 -9.92 -6.05 -23.42
CA TRP A 725 -11.07 -6.57 -22.69
C TRP A 725 -10.66 -7.46 -21.50
N ARG A 726 -9.98 -8.61 -21.72
CA ARG A 726 -9.66 -9.57 -20.63
C ARG A 726 -8.83 -8.95 -19.50
N ASP A 727 -7.87 -8.09 -19.86
CA ASP A 727 -7.00 -7.40 -18.91
C ASP A 727 -7.31 -5.90 -18.81
N ALA A 728 -8.49 -5.45 -19.25
CA ALA A 728 -8.85 -4.04 -19.22
C ALA A 728 -8.82 -3.43 -17.80
N GLU A 729 -9.35 -4.16 -16.80
CA GLU A 729 -9.31 -3.71 -15.41
C GLU A 729 -7.87 -3.56 -14.89
N LYS A 730 -6.98 -4.48 -15.27
CA LYS A 730 -5.55 -4.42 -14.92
C LYS A 730 -4.83 -3.29 -15.67
N PHE A 731 -5.22 -3.05 -16.92
CA PHE A 731 -4.65 -2.02 -17.77
C PHE A 731 -4.90 -0.62 -17.20
N PHE A 732 -6.14 -0.35 -16.75
CA PHE A 732 -6.53 0.93 -16.18
C PHE A 732 -6.33 1.02 -14.65
N GLY A 733 -6.21 -0.11 -13.96
CA GLY A 733 -6.11 -0.16 -12.50
C GLY A 733 -7.44 0.14 -11.78
N VAL A 734 -8.58 -0.05 -12.45
CA VAL A 734 -9.94 0.15 -11.91
C VAL A 734 -10.83 -1.02 -12.33
N THR A 735 -11.79 -1.41 -11.50
CA THR A 735 -12.76 -2.48 -11.84
C THR A 735 -13.90 -1.91 -12.68
N ALA A 736 -14.47 -2.72 -13.58
CA ALA A 736 -15.61 -2.31 -14.41
C ALA A 736 -16.86 -2.00 -13.55
N ASP A 737 -17.04 -2.74 -12.45
CA ASP A 737 -18.06 -2.50 -11.44
C ASP A 737 -17.93 -1.11 -10.77
N ASP A 738 -16.70 -0.68 -10.45
CA ASP A 738 -16.47 0.64 -9.86
C ASP A 738 -16.66 1.74 -10.91
N VAL A 739 -16.20 1.53 -12.14
CA VAL A 739 -16.42 2.45 -13.27
C VAL A 739 -17.91 2.66 -13.54
N ALA A 740 -18.74 1.63 -13.34
CA ALA A 740 -20.19 1.72 -13.49
C ALA A 740 -20.87 2.60 -12.42
N ALA A 741 -20.27 2.73 -11.24
CA ALA A 741 -20.90 3.34 -10.06
C ALA A 741 -20.19 4.59 -9.53
N ASP A 742 -18.96 4.87 -9.98
CA ASP A 742 -18.08 5.91 -9.46
C ASP A 742 -17.46 6.77 -10.57
N GLN A 743 -17.67 8.08 -10.46
CA GLN A 743 -17.14 9.09 -11.38
C GLN A 743 -15.62 9.23 -11.29
N GLU A 744 -15.03 8.97 -10.11
CA GLU A 744 -13.56 9.00 -9.95
C GLU A 744 -12.91 7.86 -10.75
N ALA A 745 -13.49 6.66 -10.70
CA ALA A 745 -13.04 5.52 -11.50
C ALA A 745 -13.17 5.77 -13.01
N GLN A 746 -14.25 6.42 -13.46
CA GLN A 746 -14.40 6.87 -14.86
C GLN A 746 -13.32 7.90 -15.24
N SER A 747 -13.02 8.84 -14.36
CA SER A 747 -12.00 9.87 -14.57
C SER A 747 -10.59 9.28 -14.71
N VAL A 748 -10.32 8.14 -14.05
CA VAL A 748 -9.04 7.40 -14.22
C VAL A 748 -8.88 6.89 -15.64
N ILE A 749 -9.94 6.34 -16.25
CA ILE A 749 -9.91 5.88 -17.66
C ILE A 749 -9.67 7.06 -18.58
N HIS A 750 -10.44 8.14 -18.43
CA HIS A 750 -10.27 9.38 -19.22
C HIS A 750 -8.84 9.89 -19.19
N ARG A 751 -8.31 10.16 -17.98
CA ARG A 751 -6.95 10.66 -17.83
C ARG A 751 -5.91 9.70 -18.43
N THR A 752 -6.12 8.39 -18.31
CA THR A 752 -5.18 7.40 -18.87
C THR A 752 -5.17 7.47 -20.39
N MET A 753 -6.36 7.50 -21.02
CA MET A 753 -6.47 7.57 -22.47
C MET A 753 -5.98 8.91 -23.04
N ASP A 754 -6.25 10.02 -22.37
CA ASP A 754 -5.71 11.34 -22.74
C ASP A 754 -4.18 11.37 -22.69
N THR A 755 -3.58 10.63 -21.75
CA THR A 755 -2.12 10.55 -21.66
C THR A 755 -1.52 9.63 -22.74
N LEU A 756 -2.22 8.56 -23.11
CA LEU A 756 -1.73 7.58 -24.10
C LEU A 756 -1.95 8.07 -25.55
N CYS A 757 -3.04 8.78 -25.80
CA CYS A 757 -3.44 9.29 -27.10
C CYS A 757 -4.08 10.68 -26.92
N PRO A 758 -3.26 11.72 -26.68
CA PRO A 758 -3.75 13.08 -26.53
C PRO A 758 -4.45 13.54 -27.82
N PRO A 759 -5.61 14.21 -27.73
CA PRO A 759 -6.37 14.65 -28.90
C PRO A 759 -5.64 15.71 -29.74
N GLU A 760 -4.72 16.47 -29.15
CA GLU A 760 -4.06 17.64 -29.79
C GLU A 760 -2.53 17.48 -30.01
N GLY A 761 -1.96 16.28 -29.80
CA GLY A 761 -0.52 16.02 -29.99
C GLY A 761 -0.14 15.55 -31.39
N SER A 762 1.04 15.95 -31.88
CA SER A 762 1.63 15.31 -33.07
C SER A 762 1.92 13.83 -32.77
N ALA A 763 2.00 12.95 -33.77
CA ALA A 763 2.36 11.55 -33.54
C ALA A 763 3.69 11.39 -32.76
N ALA A 764 4.55 12.41 -32.80
CA ALA A 764 5.82 12.45 -32.08
C ALA A 764 5.67 12.65 -30.56
N ASP A 765 4.56 13.20 -30.08
CA ASP A 765 4.32 13.51 -28.66
C ASP A 765 3.71 12.32 -27.89
N ARG A 766 3.39 11.23 -28.59
CA ARG A 766 2.74 10.06 -28.01
C ARG A 766 3.74 9.13 -27.32
N PRO A 767 3.44 8.64 -26.10
CA PRO A 767 4.35 7.73 -25.41
C PRO A 767 4.48 6.41 -26.17
N TRP A 768 5.69 5.85 -26.16
CA TRP A 768 5.92 4.47 -26.58
C TRP A 768 5.47 3.53 -25.45
N LEU A 769 4.71 2.52 -25.83
CA LEU A 769 4.10 1.51 -24.99
C LEU A 769 4.73 0.16 -25.27
N ASP A 770 5.24 -0.48 -24.22
CA ASP A 770 5.63 -1.89 -24.22
C ASP A 770 4.40 -2.74 -23.84
N LEU A 771 3.85 -3.46 -24.82
CA LEU A 771 2.62 -4.24 -24.70
C LEU A 771 2.86 -5.72 -25.02
N CYS A 772 2.12 -6.62 -24.36
CA CYS A 772 2.03 -8.02 -24.77
C CYS A 772 0.72 -8.27 -25.54
N LEU A 773 0.84 -8.81 -26.75
CA LEU A 773 -0.27 -9.08 -27.66
C LEU A 773 -0.44 -10.58 -27.88
N GLN A 774 -1.64 -11.08 -27.66
CA GLN A 774 -2.04 -12.44 -28.02
C GLN A 774 -2.88 -12.41 -29.31
N SER A 775 -2.48 -13.18 -30.31
CA SER A 775 -3.25 -13.38 -31.54
C SER A 775 -4.22 -14.56 -31.41
N TYR A 776 -5.44 -14.44 -31.93
CA TYR A 776 -6.44 -15.51 -31.98
C TYR A 776 -7.22 -15.44 -33.30
N ARG A 777 -7.91 -16.53 -33.67
CA ARG A 777 -8.74 -16.58 -34.88
C ARG A 777 -10.20 -16.33 -34.50
N ALA A 778 -10.85 -15.42 -35.20
CA ALA A 778 -12.29 -15.16 -35.09
C ALA A 778 -12.93 -15.19 -36.48
N GLU A 779 -14.16 -15.70 -36.57
CA GLU A 779 -14.92 -15.65 -37.82
C GLU A 779 -15.64 -14.29 -37.93
N ASP A 780 -15.53 -13.64 -39.09
CA ASP A 780 -16.28 -12.42 -39.36
C ASP A 780 -17.76 -12.71 -39.70
N ASN A 781 -18.59 -11.66 -39.76
CA ASN A 781 -20.01 -11.75 -40.13
C ASN A 781 -20.27 -12.38 -41.52
N LYS A 782 -19.23 -12.60 -42.33
CA LYS A 782 -19.27 -13.23 -43.66
C LYS A 782 -18.67 -14.65 -43.65
N GLY A 783 -18.38 -15.21 -42.47
CA GLY A 783 -17.82 -16.55 -42.28
C GLY A 783 -16.34 -16.68 -42.68
N ARG A 784 -15.60 -15.57 -42.77
CA ARG A 784 -14.16 -15.58 -43.08
C ARG A 784 -13.36 -15.56 -41.79
N ASN A 785 -12.41 -16.48 -41.67
CA ASN A 785 -11.43 -16.49 -40.59
C ASN A 785 -10.54 -15.24 -40.66
N ARG A 786 -10.64 -14.38 -39.65
CA ARG A 786 -9.79 -13.21 -39.45
C ARG A 786 -8.95 -13.42 -38.19
N THR A 787 -7.67 -13.09 -38.26
CA THR A 787 -6.81 -13.02 -37.08
C THR A 787 -7.09 -11.71 -36.33
N CYS A 788 -7.48 -11.83 -35.07
CA CYS A 788 -7.65 -10.72 -34.15
C CYS A 788 -6.52 -10.73 -33.11
N TYR A 789 -6.33 -9.61 -32.44
CA TYR A 789 -5.25 -9.41 -31.48
C TYR A 789 -5.82 -8.82 -30.21
N GLN A 790 -5.27 -9.22 -29.07
CA GLN A 790 -5.72 -8.76 -27.77
C GLN A 790 -4.54 -8.44 -26.85
N ILE A 791 -4.68 -7.35 -26.10
CA ILE A 791 -3.71 -6.97 -25.06
C ILE A 791 -3.89 -7.91 -23.87
N VAL A 792 -2.77 -8.47 -23.40
CA VAL A 792 -2.66 -9.32 -22.23
C VAL A 792 -1.46 -8.90 -21.36
N HIS A 793 -1.48 -9.23 -20.06
CA HIS A 793 -0.37 -9.09 -19.11
C HIS A 793 0.31 -7.71 -19.05
N THR A 794 -0.44 -6.63 -19.30
CA THR A 794 0.10 -5.27 -19.36
C THR A 794 -0.71 -4.29 -18.50
N SER A 795 -0.01 -3.42 -17.77
CA SER A 795 -0.60 -2.34 -16.96
C SER A 795 0.02 -0.99 -17.29
N VAL A 796 -0.78 0.08 -17.31
CA VAL A 796 -0.27 1.44 -17.52
C VAL A 796 0.23 2.02 -16.19
N THR A 797 1.46 2.53 -16.18
CA THR A 797 2.09 3.20 -15.05
C THR A 797 2.20 4.70 -15.34
N LYS A 798 1.59 5.53 -14.48
CA LYS A 798 1.76 6.98 -14.56
C LYS A 798 3.05 7.38 -13.85
N PRO A 799 3.92 8.22 -14.43
CA PRO A 799 4.82 8.97 -13.61
C PRO A 799 4.03 10.02 -12.83
N ALA A 800 4.47 10.19 -11.60
CA ALA A 800 4.69 11.48 -11.00
C ALA A 800 4.00 12.74 -11.60
N SER A 801 2.72 13.06 -11.34
CA SER A 801 2.13 14.33 -11.85
C SER A 801 2.28 15.50 -10.87
N THR A 802 3.14 16.47 -11.18
CA THR A 802 3.17 17.79 -10.52
C THR A 802 1.77 18.42 -10.42
N PRO A 803 1.39 19.05 -9.30
CA PRO A 803 0.07 19.69 -9.15
C PRO A 803 -0.08 20.91 -10.07
N PRO A 804 -1.30 21.21 -10.57
CA PRO A 804 -1.54 22.29 -11.52
C PRO A 804 -1.41 23.67 -10.86
N ASP A 805 -0.78 24.59 -11.58
CA ASP A 805 -0.61 26.01 -11.21
C ASP A 805 -1.98 26.73 -11.27
N PRO A 806 -2.40 27.49 -10.25
CA PRO A 806 -3.65 28.25 -10.32
C PRO A 806 -3.49 29.42 -11.30
N GLY A 807 -4.31 29.42 -12.36
CA GLY A 807 -4.39 30.50 -13.35
C GLY A 807 -4.83 31.86 -12.75
N PRO A 808 -4.65 32.95 -13.53
CA PRO A 808 -4.61 34.30 -13.00
C PRO A 808 -6.00 34.88 -12.74
N THR A 809 -6.16 35.52 -11.58
CA THR A 809 -7.14 36.60 -11.32
C THR A 809 -6.62 37.94 -11.78
#